data_AF-A0A9E1KSI3-F1
#
_entry.id   AF-A0A9E1KSI3-F1
#
_cell.length_a   1.000
_cell.length_b   1.000
_cell.length_c   1.000
_cell.angle_alpha   90.00
_cell.angle_beta   90.00
_cell.angle_gamma   90.00
#
_symmetry.space_group_name_H-M   'P 1'
#
loop_
_entity.id
_entity.type
_entity.pdbx_description
1 polymer ?
#
loop_
_entity_poly.entity_id
_entity_poly.type
_entity_poly.pdbx_seq_one_letter_code
_entity_poly.pdbx_strand_id
1 'polypeptide(L)'
;MRLRSRLCITVLAACQLLACSDSHDSAPDLPPPVVEPPAPVEQVFSQTTFDIPSDATPAFTPGTPGVVVDNARLITQFGSDNFSLNNARYTRYYLSGQAEHQPDAILVAIPGFMGGASTFFILAENLIRRALEQDNLVLELWALDRRSNQLEDTVGLDIAEDLDNPQVGLDFLFGDSLGMDLGQTLVDGPNRRALFYNSNVDTAFMAQWTTLVHSQDIDAVIEMARSTARSSNVFLGGHSAGTGYTARYAATDFNLSGGEPDPGYKKLRGLVLLEGGGASLSAQPPDEAALDLMEAQFDGGLYGAVRDQAPRCIDGLTPCETITATTDCGAFSNTACVLPQGAFSEVQGLLSPQLMAVSEVTALDAIKHGDTVQSILQQDQGGETGNNAVARVPQLAVLSALLGDAIASSTTLQGKFLDDDGLAASIASFLATSLGFEGPEVDGVQTWLSKGEDIPAEAYADNGPAPELLTDIGRWGTEAEPTDLEGRMLPIFFRGATNFSDWYYPNSGLSITDGLGLDTTPLSAPPPLGRGRSDIDNRSQAGMIDIPVIAFGGSNGLTTVPAAWLGFANAIGPCTAPSCDGINDRILDRLTPSEAFPSFGGVAGGFEVFMSEGYSHVDILTADDDDTNNVIGPLLEFIGRNLQ
;
A
#
# COMPACT_ATOMS: atom_id res chain seq x y z
N MET A 1 50.05 -21.85 17.79
CA MET A 1 51.17 -22.63 18.36
C MET A 1 50.87 -22.88 19.85
N ARG A 2 50.65 -24.17 20.25
CA ARG A 2 50.38 -24.73 21.62
C ARG A 2 49.05 -24.31 22.28
N LEU A 3 48.02 -25.13 22.55
CA LEU A 3 47.77 -26.56 22.88
C LEU A 3 48.18 -27.03 24.29
N ARG A 4 47.17 -27.45 25.09
CA ARG A 4 47.11 -28.45 26.21
C ARG A 4 45.77 -28.24 26.96
N SER A 5 44.74 -29.11 26.98
CA SER A 5 44.57 -30.54 27.32
C SER A 5 45.01 -30.92 28.74
N ARG A 6 44.07 -31.44 29.55
CA ARG A 6 44.20 -32.74 30.24
C ARG A 6 42.90 -33.26 30.88
N LEU A 7 42.57 -34.47 30.43
CA LEU A 7 41.65 -35.49 30.94
C LEU A 7 42.30 -36.25 32.11
N CYS A 8 41.52 -36.80 33.06
CA CYS A 8 41.96 -37.88 33.96
C CYS A 8 40.84 -38.93 34.14
N ILE A 9 41.18 -40.18 33.82
CA ILE A 9 40.42 -41.43 33.97
C ILE A 9 41.19 -42.34 34.94
N THR A 10 40.51 -43.06 35.84
CA THR A 10 40.72 -44.48 36.28
C THR A 10 39.89 -44.71 37.58
N VAL A 11 38.93 -45.63 37.74
CA VAL A 11 38.77 -47.11 37.53
C VAL A 11 39.42 -47.98 38.63
N LEU A 12 38.66 -49.01 39.07
CA LEU A 12 38.91 -50.19 39.95
C LEU A 12 38.50 -50.04 41.44
N ALA A 13 37.87 -51.01 42.15
CA ALA A 13 37.53 -52.41 41.86
C ALA A 13 36.44 -53.01 42.80
N ALA A 14 35.81 -54.08 42.30
CA ALA A 14 35.13 -55.24 42.90
C ALA A 14 35.21 -55.51 44.43
N CYS A 15 34.15 -56.05 45.06
CA CYS A 15 33.74 -57.46 45.03
C CYS A 15 32.51 -57.73 45.93
N GLN A 16 31.88 -58.88 45.69
CA GLN A 16 30.53 -59.33 46.10
C GLN A 16 30.39 -59.83 47.55
N LEU A 17 29.15 -59.88 48.06
CA LEU A 17 28.59 -61.02 48.80
C LEU A 17 27.05 -61.04 48.69
N LEU A 18 26.54 -62.23 48.45
CA LEU A 18 25.12 -62.60 48.26
C LEU A 18 24.35 -62.64 49.59
N ALA A 19 23.09 -62.22 49.56
CA ALA A 19 22.03 -62.76 50.41
C ALA A 19 20.68 -62.67 49.67
N CYS A 20 20.05 -63.82 49.46
CA CYS A 20 18.72 -63.97 48.89
C CYS A 20 17.64 -63.53 49.89
N SER A 21 16.64 -62.79 49.45
CA SER A 21 15.27 -62.97 49.93
C SER A 21 14.30 -62.79 48.77
N ASP A 22 13.61 -63.89 48.43
CA ASP A 22 12.45 -63.87 47.56
C ASP A 22 11.30 -63.13 48.24
N SER A 23 10.77 -62.11 47.58
CA SER A 23 9.37 -61.72 47.71
C SER A 23 8.87 -61.32 46.32
N HIS A 24 8.11 -62.24 45.72
CA HIS A 24 7.31 -61.99 44.54
C HIS A 24 6.25 -60.93 44.84
N ASP A 25 6.41 -59.75 44.23
CA ASP A 25 5.29 -58.88 43.86
C ASP A 25 5.57 -58.37 42.44
N SER A 26 5.03 -59.06 41.44
CA SER A 26 5.09 -58.67 40.04
C SER A 26 3.98 -57.67 39.76
N ALA A 27 4.26 -56.38 39.98
CA ALA A 27 3.52 -55.32 39.31
C ALA A 27 3.92 -55.33 37.82
N PRO A 28 2.96 -55.18 36.88
CA PRO A 28 3.29 -55.09 35.47
C PRO A 28 4.12 -53.81 35.22
N ASP A 29 5.25 -53.96 34.52
CA ASP A 29 6.02 -52.84 33.96
C ASP A 29 5.07 -51.98 33.11
N LEU A 30 4.75 -50.79 33.60
CA LEU A 30 4.06 -49.79 32.79
C LEU A 30 5.04 -49.31 31.70
N PRO A 31 4.64 -49.28 30.42
CA PRO A 31 5.47 -48.69 29.38
C PRO A 31 5.80 -47.24 29.74
N PRO A 32 6.98 -46.73 29.35
CA PRO A 32 7.34 -45.34 29.58
C PRO A 32 6.24 -44.43 29.01
N PRO A 33 5.92 -43.30 29.68
CA PRO A 33 4.89 -42.39 29.18
C PRO A 33 5.24 -42.01 27.75
N VAL A 34 4.29 -42.25 26.85
CA VAL A 34 4.35 -41.73 25.49
C VAL A 34 4.41 -40.22 25.64
N VAL A 35 5.56 -39.62 25.36
CA VAL A 35 5.67 -38.18 25.22
C VAL A 35 4.89 -37.86 23.95
N GLU A 36 3.64 -37.42 24.11
CA GLU A 36 2.87 -36.87 23.00
C GLU A 36 3.71 -35.74 22.38
N PRO A 37 3.83 -35.68 21.05
CA PRO A 37 4.48 -34.55 20.41
C PRO A 37 3.79 -33.27 20.88
N PRO A 38 4.56 -32.18 21.09
CA PRO A 38 3.95 -30.89 21.42
C PRO A 38 2.86 -30.58 20.39
N ALA A 39 1.74 -30.06 20.87
CA ALA A 39 0.65 -29.62 19.99
C ALA A 39 1.23 -28.70 18.89
N PRO A 40 0.77 -28.82 17.64
CA PRO A 40 1.20 -27.91 16.58
C PRO A 40 0.99 -26.47 17.05
N VAL A 41 2.00 -25.62 16.91
CA VAL A 41 1.84 -24.19 17.15
C VAL A 41 0.85 -23.66 16.12
N GLU A 42 -0.24 -23.07 16.62
CA GLU A 42 -1.29 -22.49 15.78
C GLU A 42 -0.70 -21.39 14.88
N GLN A 43 -0.94 -21.49 13.58
CA GLN A 43 -0.47 -20.51 12.59
C GLN A 43 -1.57 -19.46 12.37
N VAL A 44 -1.59 -18.44 13.22
CA VAL A 44 -2.53 -17.32 13.11
C VAL A 44 -1.94 -16.25 12.22
N PHE A 45 -2.64 -15.84 11.16
CA PHE A 45 -2.26 -14.67 10.37
C PHE A 45 -2.39 -13.42 11.24
N SER A 46 -1.32 -12.63 11.31
CA SER A 46 -1.16 -11.52 12.25
C SER A 46 -0.55 -10.32 11.54
N GLN A 47 -0.83 -9.13 12.10
CA GLN A 47 -0.26 -7.88 11.60
C GLN A 47 0.24 -6.98 12.72
N THR A 48 1.19 -6.11 12.40
CA THR A 48 1.65 -5.06 13.31
C THR A 48 2.17 -3.88 12.50
N THR A 49 1.74 -2.67 12.85
CA THR A 49 2.15 -1.43 12.19
C THR A 49 3.30 -0.76 12.93
N PHE A 50 4.29 -0.29 12.19
CA PHE A 50 5.51 0.30 12.70
C PHE A 50 5.75 1.67 12.06
N ASP A 51 6.18 2.63 12.88
CA ASP A 51 6.82 3.86 12.42
C ASP A 51 8.33 3.75 12.70
N ILE A 52 9.15 3.97 11.68
CA ILE A 52 10.62 3.96 11.78
C ILE A 52 11.19 5.29 11.28
N PRO A 53 12.32 5.77 11.83
CA PRO A 53 12.94 7.01 11.35
C PRO A 53 13.25 6.95 9.84
N SER A 54 12.94 8.03 9.13
CA SER A 54 13.38 8.23 7.74
C SER A 54 14.56 9.19 7.70
N ASP A 55 15.50 8.95 6.77
CA ASP A 55 16.60 9.88 6.50
C ASP A 55 16.13 11.17 5.80
N ALA A 56 14.90 11.19 5.27
CA ALA A 56 14.33 12.37 4.64
C ALA A 56 13.79 13.36 5.67
N THR A 57 14.43 14.53 5.75
CA THR A 57 14.00 15.68 6.57
C THR A 57 13.59 16.87 5.70
N PRO A 58 12.48 16.77 4.92
CA PRO A 58 12.02 17.84 4.04
C PRO A 58 11.74 19.13 4.79
N ALA A 59 11.92 20.26 4.10
CA ALA A 59 11.65 21.58 4.65
C ALA A 59 10.19 21.70 5.14
N PHE A 60 9.96 22.60 6.12
CA PHE A 60 8.65 22.90 6.71
C PHE A 60 7.93 21.73 7.40
N THR A 61 8.44 20.50 7.34
CA THR A 61 7.81 19.32 7.94
C THR A 61 8.07 19.27 9.45
N PRO A 62 7.03 19.01 10.28
CA PRO A 62 7.21 18.77 11.72
C PRO A 62 8.33 17.77 12.04
N GLY A 63 9.24 18.18 12.92
CA GLY A 63 10.44 17.42 13.30
C GLY A 63 11.68 17.70 12.44
N THR A 64 11.58 18.45 11.35
CA THR A 64 12.75 18.97 10.62
C THR A 64 13.41 20.10 11.43
N PRO A 65 14.75 20.15 11.56
CA PRO A 65 15.44 21.18 12.33
C PRO A 65 15.04 22.61 11.95
N GLY A 66 14.61 23.39 12.94
CA GLY A 66 14.19 24.79 12.75
C GLY A 66 12.71 24.98 12.40
N VAL A 67 11.95 23.90 12.17
CA VAL A 67 10.49 23.96 12.01
C VAL A 67 9.84 24.08 13.39
N VAL A 68 8.90 25.03 13.50
CA VAL A 68 8.06 25.22 14.69
C VAL A 68 6.64 24.85 14.31
N VAL A 69 5.97 24.03 15.12
CA VAL A 69 4.57 23.68 14.92
C VAL A 69 3.69 24.57 15.80
N ASP A 70 2.91 25.45 15.19
CA ASP A 70 1.95 26.34 15.86
C ASP A 70 0.49 26.04 15.48
N ASN A 71 0.26 25.09 14.58
CA ASN A 71 -1.09 24.67 14.19
C ASN A 71 -1.80 23.95 15.35
N ALA A 72 -2.88 24.55 15.84
CA ALA A 72 -3.61 24.04 16.99
C ALA A 72 -4.23 22.65 16.77
N ARG A 73 -4.62 22.28 15.54
CA ARG A 73 -5.16 20.96 15.24
C ARG A 73 -4.07 19.90 15.35
N LEU A 74 -2.92 20.13 14.74
CA LEU A 74 -1.76 19.23 14.86
C LEU A 74 -1.33 19.07 16.32
N ILE A 75 -1.19 20.16 17.07
CA ILE A 75 -0.85 20.12 18.50
C ILE A 75 -1.88 19.32 19.30
N THR A 76 -3.17 19.42 18.95
CA THR A 76 -4.24 18.67 19.62
C THR A 76 -4.19 17.18 19.27
N GLN A 77 -3.95 16.80 18.01
CA GLN A 77 -3.83 15.40 17.61
C GLN A 77 -2.62 14.74 18.28
N PHE A 78 -1.44 15.34 18.15
CA PHE A 78 -0.16 14.78 18.60
C PHE A 78 0.16 15.09 20.08
N GLY A 79 -0.73 15.82 20.77
CA GLY A 79 -0.62 16.16 22.19
C GLY A 79 0.45 17.20 22.55
N SER A 80 1.28 17.63 21.61
CA SER A 80 2.28 18.69 21.79
C SER A 80 2.73 19.31 20.47
N ASP A 81 3.51 20.38 20.53
CA ASP A 81 4.24 20.97 19.40
C ASP A 81 5.56 20.25 19.06
N ASN A 82 5.92 19.22 19.84
CA ASN A 82 7.16 18.47 19.71
C ASN A 82 6.90 17.03 19.24
N PHE A 83 6.63 16.90 17.94
CA PHE A 83 6.50 15.61 17.25
C PHE A 83 7.24 15.66 15.91
N SER A 84 7.47 14.49 15.30
CA SER A 84 8.09 14.40 13.98
C SER A 84 7.22 13.57 13.05
N LEU A 85 7.08 14.04 11.81
CA LEU A 85 6.51 13.30 10.69
C LEU A 85 7.60 12.76 9.74
N ASN A 86 8.89 12.84 10.14
CA ASN A 86 10.01 12.31 9.36
C ASN A 86 10.22 10.82 9.66
N ASN A 87 9.14 10.05 9.58
CA ASN A 87 9.14 8.61 9.75
C ASN A 87 8.58 7.95 8.50
N ALA A 88 9.11 6.78 8.16
CA ALA A 88 8.45 5.83 7.27
C ALA A 88 7.53 4.93 8.09
N ARG A 89 6.37 4.58 7.54
CA ARG A 89 5.38 3.72 8.19
C ARG A 89 5.14 2.47 7.35
N TYR A 90 5.02 1.32 8.00
CA TYR A 90 4.65 0.07 7.33
C TYR A 90 3.90 -0.90 8.24
N THR A 91 3.03 -1.71 7.65
CA THR A 91 2.33 -2.82 8.29
C THR A 91 3.01 -4.13 7.91
N ARG A 92 3.52 -4.84 8.91
CA ARG A 92 4.09 -6.19 8.77
C ARG A 92 2.99 -7.23 8.88
N TYR A 93 2.83 -8.08 7.87
CA TYR A 93 2.00 -9.28 7.86
C TYR A 93 2.85 -10.54 7.99
N TYR A 94 2.45 -11.44 8.89
CA TYR A 94 3.22 -12.64 9.25
C TYR A 94 2.31 -13.72 9.88
N LEU A 95 2.83 -14.94 10.01
CA LEU A 95 2.20 -15.99 10.81
C LEU A 95 2.76 -15.96 12.23
N SER A 96 1.90 -15.88 13.24
CA SER A 96 2.30 -15.77 14.66
C SER A 96 3.18 -16.93 15.13
N GLY A 97 2.91 -18.15 14.64
CA GLY A 97 3.73 -19.33 14.91
C GLY A 97 5.15 -19.26 14.30
N GLN A 98 5.41 -18.29 13.42
CA GLN A 98 6.72 -18.00 12.83
C GLN A 98 7.32 -16.68 13.33
N ALA A 99 6.69 -15.96 14.26
CA ALA A 99 7.11 -14.61 14.65
C ALA A 99 8.56 -14.52 15.18
N GLU A 100 9.06 -15.60 15.78
CA GLU A 100 10.42 -15.69 16.33
C GLU A 100 11.44 -16.30 15.34
N HIS A 101 10.98 -16.75 14.16
CA HIS A 101 11.86 -17.24 13.11
C HIS A 101 12.31 -16.10 12.21
N GLN A 102 13.57 -16.14 11.80
CA GLN A 102 14.06 -15.23 10.78
C GLN A 102 13.37 -15.55 9.44
N PRO A 103 12.69 -14.59 8.78
CA PRO A 103 12.02 -14.85 7.51
C PRO A 103 13.04 -15.16 6.42
N ASP A 104 12.72 -16.13 5.57
CA ASP A 104 13.53 -16.52 4.41
C ASP A 104 13.50 -15.45 3.31
N ALA A 105 12.40 -14.70 3.23
CA ALA A 105 12.24 -13.51 2.40
C ALA A 105 11.22 -12.54 2.97
N ILE A 106 11.30 -11.29 2.53
CA ILE A 106 10.30 -10.25 2.79
C ILE A 106 9.90 -9.60 1.46
N LEU A 107 8.60 -9.53 1.18
CA LEU A 107 8.05 -8.70 0.11
C LEU A 107 7.63 -7.36 0.71
N VAL A 108 8.31 -6.28 0.35
CA VAL A 108 7.86 -4.93 0.66
C VAL A 108 6.88 -4.48 -0.41
N ALA A 109 5.72 -3.94 -0.05
CA ALA A 109 4.64 -3.63 -0.98
C ALA A 109 4.18 -2.17 -0.86
N ILE A 110 4.01 -1.48 -2.00
CA ILE A 110 3.60 -0.07 -2.04
C ILE A 110 2.16 0.05 -2.57
N PRO A 111 1.24 0.66 -1.81
CA PRO A 111 -0.15 0.78 -2.24
C PRO A 111 -0.34 1.81 -3.37
N GLY A 112 -1.49 1.70 -4.01
CA GLY A 112 -1.91 2.52 -5.14
C GLY A 112 -2.34 3.94 -4.77
N PHE A 113 -3.01 4.59 -5.72
CA PHE A 113 -3.62 5.89 -5.49
C PHE A 113 -4.69 5.78 -4.39
N MET A 114 -4.57 6.61 -3.35
CA MET A 114 -5.46 6.62 -2.17
C MET A 114 -5.57 5.28 -1.42
N GLY A 115 -4.70 4.30 -1.65
CA GLY A 115 -4.68 3.05 -0.90
C GLY A 115 -3.76 3.13 0.32
N GLY A 116 -4.18 2.50 1.42
CA GLY A 116 -3.36 2.24 2.61
C GLY A 116 -2.74 0.83 2.60
N ALA A 117 -1.93 0.53 3.61
CA ALA A 117 -1.21 -0.74 3.71
C ALA A 117 -2.15 -1.97 3.73
N SER A 118 -3.37 -1.84 4.27
CA SER A 118 -4.34 -2.94 4.38
C SER A 118 -4.87 -3.46 3.05
N THR A 119 -4.68 -2.73 1.95
CA THR A 119 -4.99 -3.22 0.60
C THR A 119 -4.29 -4.54 0.27
N PHE A 120 -3.15 -4.84 0.91
CA PHE A 120 -2.40 -6.09 0.71
C PHE A 120 -2.75 -7.22 1.69
N PHE A 121 -3.72 -7.04 2.59
CA PHE A 121 -4.02 -8.02 3.65
C PHE A 121 -4.32 -9.42 3.08
N ILE A 122 -5.21 -9.54 2.09
CA ILE A 122 -5.61 -10.82 1.52
C ILE A 122 -4.48 -11.45 0.70
N LEU A 123 -3.79 -10.66 -0.14
CA LEU A 123 -2.59 -11.09 -0.85
C LEU A 123 -1.55 -11.67 0.12
N ALA A 124 -1.26 -10.95 1.22
CA ALA A 124 -0.32 -11.37 2.24
C ALA A 124 -0.75 -12.67 2.91
N GLU A 125 -2.03 -12.78 3.30
CA GLU A 125 -2.55 -14.00 3.92
C GLU A 125 -2.41 -15.21 3.00
N ASN A 126 -2.89 -15.10 1.76
CA ASN A 126 -2.82 -16.17 0.77
C ASN A 126 -1.37 -16.58 0.51
N LEU A 127 -0.50 -15.61 0.22
CA LEU A 127 0.88 -15.87 -0.16
C LEU A 127 1.71 -16.48 0.99
N ILE A 128 1.60 -15.94 2.21
CA ILE A 128 2.40 -16.41 3.35
C ILE A 128 1.96 -17.81 3.80
N ARG A 129 0.64 -18.09 3.83
CA ARG A 129 0.14 -19.43 4.14
C ARG A 129 0.63 -20.45 3.11
N ARG A 130 0.47 -20.13 1.83
CA ARG A 130 0.90 -21.03 0.74
C ARG A 130 2.40 -21.28 0.76
N ALA A 131 3.21 -20.24 1.02
CA ALA A 131 4.67 -20.36 1.13
C ALA A 131 5.10 -21.34 2.23
N LEU A 132 4.46 -21.27 3.41
CA LEU A 132 4.76 -22.19 4.51
C LEU A 132 4.27 -23.60 4.21
N GLU A 133 3.06 -23.75 3.66
CA GLU A 133 2.43 -25.05 3.45
C GLU A 133 3.05 -25.85 2.29
N GLN A 134 3.38 -25.18 1.18
CA GLN A 134 3.88 -25.84 -0.03
C GLN A 134 5.40 -25.98 -0.02
N ASP A 135 6.10 -24.93 0.40
CA ASP A 135 7.56 -24.82 0.24
C ASP A 135 8.32 -24.79 1.57
N ASN A 136 7.62 -24.78 2.72
CA ASN A 136 8.21 -24.60 4.05
C ASN A 136 9.08 -23.33 4.12
N LEU A 137 8.63 -22.26 3.45
CA LEU A 137 9.27 -20.95 3.45
C LEU A 137 8.59 -20.05 4.49
N VAL A 138 9.39 -19.40 5.34
CA VAL A 138 8.91 -18.34 6.22
C VAL A 138 8.94 -17.02 5.44
N LEU A 139 7.78 -16.61 4.92
CA LEU A 139 7.62 -15.36 4.19
C LEU A 139 6.91 -14.31 5.05
N GLU A 140 7.27 -13.05 4.87
CA GLU A 140 6.50 -11.91 5.37
C GLU A 140 6.21 -10.91 4.26
N LEU A 141 5.14 -10.14 4.41
CA LEU A 141 4.80 -9.01 3.54
C LEU A 141 4.76 -7.73 4.38
N TRP A 142 5.51 -6.72 3.98
CA TRP A 142 5.57 -5.43 4.67
C TRP A 142 4.98 -4.35 3.76
N ALA A 143 3.74 -3.96 4.01
CA ALA A 143 3.03 -2.97 3.21
C ALA A 143 3.29 -1.56 3.73
N LEU A 144 3.65 -0.64 2.84
CA LEU A 144 3.93 0.75 3.18
C LEU A 144 2.63 1.50 3.43
N ASP A 145 2.61 2.28 4.50
CA ASP A 145 1.74 3.45 4.59
C ASP A 145 2.55 4.67 4.17
N ARG A 146 1.90 5.60 3.48
CA ARG A 146 2.54 6.86 3.11
C ARG A 146 2.75 7.69 4.36
N ARG A 147 3.70 8.62 4.29
CA ARG A 147 3.95 9.60 5.35
C ARG A 147 2.67 10.37 5.76
N SER A 148 1.75 10.57 4.83
CA SER A 148 0.41 11.15 5.06
C SER A 148 -0.44 10.38 6.04
N ASN A 149 -0.35 9.05 6.10
CA ASN A 149 -1.16 8.25 7.03
C ASN A 149 -0.86 8.59 8.50
N GLN A 150 0.34 9.12 8.83
CA GLN A 150 0.62 9.63 10.18
C GLN A 150 -0.27 10.83 10.58
N LEU A 151 -0.89 11.51 9.63
CA LEU A 151 -1.85 12.59 9.89
C LEU A 151 -3.26 12.07 10.14
N GLU A 152 -3.54 10.79 9.93
CA GLU A 152 -4.86 10.23 10.18
C GLU A 152 -5.10 10.14 11.68
N ASP A 153 -6.15 10.82 12.15
CA ASP A 153 -6.52 10.83 13.55
C ASP A 153 -7.42 9.63 13.82
N THR A 154 -6.82 8.44 13.93
CA THR A 154 -7.52 7.15 14.06
C THR A 154 -7.76 6.71 15.49
N VAL A 155 -7.29 7.46 16.50
CA VAL A 155 -7.26 6.99 17.89
C VAL A 155 -8.61 6.50 18.43
N GLY A 156 -9.73 7.11 18.02
CA GLY A 156 -11.07 6.65 18.41
C GLY A 156 -11.61 5.51 17.55
N LEU A 157 -11.09 5.34 16.33
CA LEU A 157 -11.37 4.18 15.47
C LEU A 157 -10.63 2.94 16.00
N ASP A 158 -9.38 3.08 16.43
CA ASP A 158 -8.62 2.00 17.08
C ASP A 158 -9.34 1.52 18.36
N ILE A 159 -9.88 2.45 19.15
CA ILE A 159 -10.71 2.12 20.32
C ILE A 159 -12.01 1.41 19.90
N ALA A 160 -12.61 1.81 18.78
CA ALA A 160 -13.83 1.17 18.26
C ALA A 160 -13.55 -0.26 17.80
N GLU A 161 -12.42 -0.51 17.13
CA GLU A 161 -11.91 -1.85 16.78
C GLU A 161 -11.73 -2.69 18.04
N ASP A 162 -10.95 -2.21 19.03
CA ASP A 162 -10.63 -2.94 20.26
C ASP A 162 -11.87 -3.38 21.05
N LEU A 163 -12.94 -2.59 20.99
CA LEU A 163 -14.20 -2.84 21.68
C LEU A 163 -15.24 -3.55 20.82
N ASP A 164 -14.94 -3.81 19.55
CA ASP A 164 -15.90 -4.28 18.55
C ASP A 164 -17.20 -3.43 18.61
N ASN A 165 -17.06 -2.10 18.54
CA ASN A 165 -18.17 -1.18 18.72
C ASN A 165 -18.19 -0.02 17.70
N PRO A 166 -18.93 -0.16 16.58
CA PRO A 166 -18.98 0.86 15.54
C PRO A 166 -19.60 2.18 16.01
N GLN A 167 -20.41 2.18 17.07
CA GLN A 167 -20.99 3.40 17.62
C GLN A 167 -19.92 4.33 18.24
N VAL A 168 -18.82 3.76 18.75
CA VAL A 168 -17.68 4.55 19.25
C VAL A 168 -17.00 5.26 18.09
N GLY A 169 -16.79 4.56 16.97
CA GLY A 169 -16.23 5.14 15.76
C GLY A 169 -17.13 6.21 15.16
N LEU A 170 -18.45 5.97 15.08
CA LEU A 170 -19.41 6.97 14.61
C LEU A 170 -19.41 8.23 15.48
N ASP A 171 -19.39 8.09 16.81
CA ASP A 171 -19.30 9.22 17.73
C ASP A 171 -17.99 9.99 17.56
N PHE A 172 -16.87 9.25 17.44
CA PHE A 172 -15.55 9.84 17.27
C PHE A 172 -15.44 10.65 15.97
N LEU A 173 -15.96 10.14 14.85
CA LEU A 173 -15.92 10.84 13.57
C LEU A 173 -16.95 11.97 13.46
N PHE A 174 -18.20 11.71 13.87
CA PHE A 174 -19.35 12.56 13.50
C PHE A 174 -20.29 12.91 14.64
N GLY A 175 -19.99 12.53 15.89
CA GLY A 175 -20.89 12.77 17.03
C GLY A 175 -21.29 14.24 17.22
N ASP A 176 -20.38 15.20 16.95
CA ASP A 176 -20.70 16.64 16.97
C ASP A 176 -21.79 17.00 15.94
N SER A 177 -21.68 16.47 14.72
CA SER A 177 -22.64 16.73 13.64
C SER A 177 -23.99 16.06 13.89
N LEU A 178 -24.00 15.02 14.72
CA LEU A 178 -25.17 14.23 15.11
C LEU A 178 -25.76 14.68 16.45
N GLY A 179 -25.18 15.69 17.10
CA GLY A 179 -25.66 16.22 18.38
C GLY A 179 -25.48 15.26 19.56
N MET A 180 -24.53 14.34 19.47
CA MET A 180 -24.24 13.35 20.51
C MET A 180 -23.38 13.97 21.62
N ASP A 181 -23.64 13.59 22.87
CA ASP A 181 -22.66 13.78 23.95
C ASP A 181 -21.43 12.91 23.68
N LEU A 182 -20.24 13.38 24.06
CA LEU A 182 -19.01 12.60 23.92
C LEU A 182 -19.11 11.33 24.79
N GLY A 183 -19.10 10.16 24.16
CA GLY A 183 -19.25 8.88 24.84
C GLY A 183 -18.17 8.65 25.89
N GLN A 184 -18.52 7.95 26.98
CA GLN A 184 -17.62 7.75 28.11
C GLN A 184 -16.28 7.10 27.72
N THR A 185 -16.29 6.16 26.77
CA THR A 185 -15.07 5.54 26.26
C THR A 185 -14.13 6.58 25.63
N LEU A 186 -14.67 7.54 24.86
CA LEU A 186 -13.86 8.61 24.27
C LEU A 186 -13.42 9.61 25.34
N VAL A 187 -14.24 9.88 26.36
CA VAL A 187 -13.84 10.70 27.53
C VAL A 187 -12.65 10.07 28.28
N ASP A 188 -12.69 8.74 28.48
CA ASP A 188 -11.64 8.00 29.18
C ASP A 188 -10.38 7.81 28.30
N GLY A 189 -10.53 7.85 26.98
CA GLY A 189 -9.46 7.78 25.99
C GLY A 189 -8.93 9.16 25.56
N PRO A 190 -9.12 9.59 24.30
CA PRO A 190 -8.55 10.83 23.79
C PRO A 190 -9.20 12.10 24.37
N ASN A 191 -10.38 11.99 24.99
CA ASN A 191 -11.22 13.07 25.48
C ASN A 191 -11.49 14.16 24.42
N ARG A 192 -11.65 13.74 23.17
CA ARG A 192 -11.96 14.56 22.00
C ARG A 192 -12.52 13.68 20.87
N ARG A 193 -13.02 14.33 19.81
CA ARG A 193 -13.38 13.73 18.52
C ARG A 193 -12.24 13.84 17.51
N ALA A 194 -12.43 13.21 16.35
CA ALA A 194 -11.48 13.21 15.25
C ALA A 194 -11.23 14.63 14.73
N LEU A 195 -9.99 14.88 14.33
CA LEU A 195 -9.58 16.09 13.64
C LEU A 195 -9.30 15.79 12.17
N PHE A 196 -9.93 16.57 11.29
CA PHE A 196 -9.68 16.54 9.86
C PHE A 196 -8.93 17.80 9.41
N TYR A 197 -8.01 17.62 8.47
CA TYR A 197 -7.15 18.69 7.96
C TYR A 197 -7.65 19.23 6.63
N ASN A 198 -7.44 20.53 6.38
CA ASN A 198 -7.61 21.09 5.05
C ASN A 198 -6.35 20.89 4.19
N SER A 199 -6.53 20.88 2.87
CA SER A 199 -5.49 20.68 1.86
C SER A 199 -4.59 21.91 1.64
N ASN A 200 -4.60 22.90 2.54
CA ASN A 200 -3.80 24.12 2.42
C ASN A 200 -3.12 24.52 3.74
N VAL A 201 -3.77 25.30 4.59
CA VAL A 201 -3.18 25.90 5.79
C VAL A 201 -2.68 24.85 6.78
N ASP A 202 -3.39 23.73 6.92
CA ASP A 202 -3.03 22.69 7.87
C ASP A 202 -1.89 21.79 7.38
N THR A 203 -1.76 21.62 6.06
CA THR A 203 -0.94 20.57 5.44
C THR A 203 0.01 21.07 4.34
N ALA A 204 0.23 22.39 4.23
CA ALA A 204 1.09 22.95 3.16
C ALA A 204 2.49 22.34 3.12
N PHE A 205 3.04 21.87 4.25
CA PHE A 205 4.33 21.18 4.30
C PHE A 205 4.38 19.91 3.45
N MET A 206 3.25 19.28 3.11
CA MET A 206 3.18 18.14 2.18
C MET A 206 3.68 18.50 0.77
N ALA A 207 3.74 19.79 0.43
CA ALA A 207 4.40 20.27 -0.80
C ALA A 207 5.89 19.91 -0.86
N GLN A 208 6.50 19.59 0.28
CA GLN A 208 7.89 19.14 0.39
C GLN A 208 8.01 17.61 0.50
N TRP A 209 6.90 16.88 0.52
CA TRP A 209 6.90 15.42 0.50
C TRP A 209 6.99 14.96 -0.94
N THR A 210 8.20 15.16 -1.49
CA THR A 210 8.49 14.86 -2.86
C THR A 210 8.50 13.36 -3.09
N THR A 211 8.47 13.00 -4.34
CA THR A 211 8.70 11.63 -4.77
C THR A 211 10.08 11.07 -4.37
N LEU A 212 11.12 11.91 -4.21
CA LEU A 212 12.41 11.49 -3.63
C LEU A 212 12.28 11.21 -2.13
N VAL A 213 11.58 12.07 -1.39
CA VAL A 213 11.26 11.84 0.03
C VAL A 213 10.55 10.50 0.19
N HIS A 214 9.57 10.21 -0.66
CA HIS A 214 8.89 8.91 -0.63
C HIS A 214 9.84 7.74 -0.97
N SER A 215 10.79 7.93 -1.89
CA SER A 215 11.80 6.90 -2.20
C SER A 215 12.75 6.66 -1.02
N GLN A 216 13.07 7.69 -0.24
CA GLN A 216 13.87 7.55 1.00
C GLN A 216 13.06 6.89 2.13
N ASP A 217 11.75 7.15 2.22
CA ASP A 217 10.86 6.44 3.15
C ASP A 217 10.80 4.94 2.81
N ILE A 218 10.69 4.59 1.52
CA ILE A 218 10.78 3.21 1.05
C ILE A 218 12.16 2.61 1.40
N ASP A 219 13.25 3.37 1.21
CA ASP A 219 14.61 2.89 1.52
C ASP A 219 14.79 2.53 3.00
N ALA A 220 14.22 3.32 3.91
CA ALA A 220 14.25 3.02 5.34
C ALA A 220 13.59 1.65 5.64
N VAL A 221 12.45 1.37 5.00
CA VAL A 221 11.75 0.08 5.16
C VAL A 221 12.51 -1.06 4.49
N ILE A 222 13.11 -0.83 3.31
CA ILE A 222 13.93 -1.82 2.61
C ILE A 222 15.16 -2.18 3.43
N GLU A 223 15.89 -1.23 4.01
CA GLU A 223 17.05 -1.53 4.83
C GLU A 223 16.68 -2.28 6.11
N MET A 224 15.55 -1.92 6.74
CA MET A 224 15.00 -2.69 7.86
C MET A 224 14.66 -4.12 7.45
N ALA A 225 14.00 -4.32 6.31
CA ALA A 225 13.67 -5.63 5.77
C ALA A 225 14.93 -6.44 5.45
N ARG A 226 15.97 -5.82 4.86
CA ARG A 226 17.24 -6.48 4.53
C ARG A 226 18.01 -6.93 5.75
N SER A 227 17.89 -6.18 6.85
CA SER A 227 18.49 -6.55 8.14
C SER A 227 17.75 -7.71 8.82
N THR A 228 16.46 -7.86 8.52
CA THR A 228 15.58 -8.89 9.09
C THR A 228 15.63 -10.18 8.28
N ALA A 229 15.50 -10.11 6.95
CA ALA A 229 15.42 -11.26 6.06
C ALA A 229 16.75 -12.05 6.00
N ARG A 230 16.64 -13.38 5.94
CA ARG A 230 17.75 -14.27 5.63
C ARG A 230 18.39 -13.85 4.30
N SER A 231 19.72 -13.80 4.26
CA SER A 231 20.49 -13.41 3.07
C SER A 231 20.08 -12.06 2.47
N SER A 232 19.42 -11.18 3.25
CA SER A 232 18.80 -9.95 2.77
C SER A 232 17.88 -10.17 1.57
N ASN A 233 17.13 -11.27 1.55
CA ASN A 233 16.19 -11.61 0.48
C ASN A 233 14.95 -10.69 0.56
N VAL A 234 15.06 -9.52 -0.07
CA VAL A 234 13.99 -8.52 -0.11
C VAL A 234 13.53 -8.31 -1.54
N PHE A 235 12.22 -8.34 -1.72
CA PHE A 235 11.54 -8.01 -2.97
C PHE A 235 10.77 -6.72 -2.78
N LEU A 236 10.60 -5.95 -3.85
CA LEU A 236 9.77 -4.74 -3.83
C LEU A 236 8.64 -4.88 -4.84
N GLY A 237 7.42 -4.73 -4.36
CA GLY A 237 6.22 -4.72 -5.17
C GLY A 237 5.42 -3.44 -5.01
N GLY A 238 4.52 -3.20 -5.95
CA GLY A 238 3.53 -2.16 -5.81
C GLY A 238 2.25 -2.50 -6.56
N HIS A 239 1.16 -1.92 -6.10
CA HIS A 239 -0.16 -2.02 -6.74
C HIS A 239 -0.51 -0.71 -7.44
N SER A 240 -1.02 -0.75 -8.68
CA SER A 240 -1.51 0.44 -9.37
C SER A 240 -0.41 1.53 -9.47
N ALA A 241 -0.67 2.75 -8.99
CA ALA A 241 0.34 3.81 -8.84
C ALA A 241 1.59 3.38 -8.03
N GLY A 242 1.44 2.43 -7.10
CA GLY A 242 2.50 1.75 -6.35
C GLY A 242 3.58 1.11 -7.23
N THR A 243 3.20 0.61 -8.41
CA THR A 243 4.17 0.07 -9.40
C THR A 243 5.12 1.16 -9.90
N GLY A 244 4.61 2.39 -10.01
CA GLY A 244 5.39 3.57 -10.32
C GLY A 244 6.45 3.87 -9.27
N TYR A 245 6.05 3.90 -8.00
CA TYR A 245 6.98 4.12 -6.90
C TYR A 245 8.00 2.99 -6.76
N THR A 246 7.61 1.75 -7.07
CA THR A 246 8.51 0.59 -7.15
C THR A 246 9.61 0.80 -8.19
N ALA A 247 9.24 1.16 -9.42
CA ALA A 247 10.22 1.47 -10.47
C ALA A 247 11.08 2.69 -10.11
N ARG A 248 10.48 3.70 -9.49
CA ARG A 248 11.14 4.92 -9.05
C ARG A 248 12.24 4.65 -8.05
N TYR A 249 11.92 3.89 -7.01
CA TYR A 249 12.87 3.45 -6.00
C TYR A 249 14.02 2.69 -6.64
N ALA A 250 13.70 1.70 -7.49
CA ALA A 250 14.71 0.89 -8.18
C ALA A 250 15.67 1.74 -9.02
N ALA A 251 15.16 2.78 -9.68
CA ALA A 251 15.93 3.71 -10.51
C ALA A 251 16.67 4.81 -9.72
N THR A 252 16.38 5.00 -8.44
CA THR A 252 16.95 6.08 -7.64
C THR A 252 18.38 5.74 -7.22
N ASP A 253 19.31 6.66 -7.46
CA ASP A 253 20.64 6.67 -6.85
C ASP A 253 20.58 7.43 -5.52
N PHE A 254 20.70 6.68 -4.42
CA PHE A 254 20.65 7.22 -3.06
C PHE A 254 21.93 7.94 -2.64
N ASN A 255 22.98 7.97 -3.47
CA ASN A 255 24.11 8.86 -3.25
C ASN A 255 23.78 10.30 -3.69
N LEU A 256 22.97 10.97 -2.89
CA LEU A 256 22.50 12.35 -3.16
C LEU A 256 23.62 13.40 -3.10
N SER A 257 24.80 13.05 -2.58
CA SER A 257 25.97 13.95 -2.52
C SER A 257 26.87 13.87 -3.77
N GLY A 258 26.58 12.95 -4.68
CA GLY A 258 27.42 12.61 -5.83
C GLY A 258 28.55 11.63 -5.49
N GLY A 259 29.03 10.89 -6.49
CA GLY A 259 30.09 9.89 -6.35
C GLY A 259 29.71 8.56 -6.98
N GLU A 260 30.17 7.45 -6.39
CA GLU A 260 29.75 6.11 -6.81
C GLU A 260 28.25 5.94 -6.58
N PRO A 261 27.48 5.46 -7.57
CA PRO A 261 26.05 5.27 -7.42
C PRO A 261 25.68 4.23 -6.36
N ASP A 262 24.68 4.52 -5.56
CA ASP A 262 24.00 3.59 -4.64
C ASP A 262 22.55 3.36 -5.10
N PRO A 263 22.35 2.60 -6.19
CA PRO A 263 21.03 2.41 -6.78
C PRO A 263 20.12 1.52 -5.92
N GLY A 264 18.84 1.90 -5.81
CA GLY A 264 17.83 1.12 -5.09
C GLY A 264 17.70 -0.33 -5.58
N TYR A 265 17.79 -0.59 -6.89
CA TYR A 265 17.64 -1.96 -7.41
C TYR A 265 18.69 -2.95 -6.88
N LYS A 266 19.90 -2.49 -6.51
CA LYS A 266 20.95 -3.37 -5.96
C LYS A 266 20.62 -3.90 -4.56
N LYS A 267 19.63 -3.30 -3.90
CA LYS A 267 19.14 -3.70 -2.58
C LYS A 267 18.07 -4.80 -2.66
N LEU A 268 17.63 -5.17 -3.86
CA LEU A 268 16.47 -6.03 -4.11
C LEU A 268 16.83 -7.34 -4.84
N ARG A 269 15.97 -8.35 -4.69
CA ARG A 269 16.01 -9.64 -5.41
C ARG A 269 15.12 -9.68 -6.64
N GLY A 270 14.11 -8.82 -6.71
CA GLY A 270 13.21 -8.71 -7.84
C GLY A 270 12.14 -7.66 -7.62
N LEU A 271 11.45 -7.30 -8.70
CA LEU A 271 10.34 -6.34 -8.68
C LEU A 271 9.00 -7.04 -8.99
N VAL A 272 7.94 -6.61 -8.32
CA VAL A 272 6.58 -7.15 -8.50
C VAL A 272 5.63 -6.02 -8.91
N LEU A 273 5.01 -6.12 -10.08
CA LEU A 273 4.11 -5.10 -10.60
C LEU A 273 2.67 -5.63 -10.60
N LEU A 274 1.83 -5.14 -9.70
CA LEU A 274 0.44 -5.58 -9.55
C LEU A 274 -0.47 -4.50 -10.13
N GLU A 275 -1.16 -4.80 -11.22
CA GLU A 275 -2.18 -3.91 -11.80
C GLU A 275 -1.70 -2.49 -12.12
N GLY A 276 -0.44 -2.38 -12.57
CA GLY A 276 0.18 -1.12 -12.93
C GLY A 276 1.43 -1.31 -13.78
N GLY A 277 1.65 -0.40 -14.74
CA GLY A 277 2.66 -0.56 -15.79
C GLY A 277 4.12 -0.39 -15.35
N GLY A 278 4.41 -0.07 -14.08
CA GLY A 278 5.78 0.22 -13.59
C GLY A 278 6.33 1.59 -14.01
N ALA A 279 5.97 2.06 -15.21
CA ALA A 279 6.34 3.31 -15.91
C ALA A 279 7.36 3.13 -17.04
N SER A 280 7.27 3.98 -18.06
CA SER A 280 8.18 4.00 -19.22
C SER A 280 9.12 5.20 -19.15
N LEU A 281 10.39 5.07 -19.55
CA LEU A 281 11.24 6.25 -19.67
C LEU A 281 10.69 7.26 -20.69
N SER A 282 10.70 8.54 -20.34
CA SER A 282 10.35 9.61 -21.28
C SER A 282 11.30 9.55 -22.46
N ALA A 283 10.76 9.60 -23.68
CA ALA A 283 11.56 9.58 -24.89
C ALA A 283 12.41 10.84 -25.05
N GLN A 284 12.10 11.93 -24.32
CA GLN A 284 12.84 13.19 -24.35
C GLN A 284 13.19 13.64 -22.92
N PRO A 285 14.41 14.19 -22.71
CA PRO A 285 14.76 14.80 -21.44
C PRO A 285 13.87 16.04 -21.17
N PRO A 286 13.72 16.45 -19.90
CA PRO A 286 13.04 17.70 -19.56
C PRO A 286 13.77 18.89 -20.18
N ASP A 287 13.01 19.88 -20.65
CA ASP A 287 13.58 21.14 -21.15
C ASP A 287 13.94 22.10 -20.00
N GLU A 288 14.63 23.20 -20.33
CA GLU A 288 15.08 24.18 -19.33
C GLU A 288 13.92 24.82 -18.55
N ALA A 289 12.76 25.02 -19.18
CA ALA A 289 11.61 25.62 -18.51
C ALA A 289 10.98 24.65 -17.50
N ALA A 290 10.92 23.36 -17.83
CA ALA A 290 10.49 22.32 -16.91
C ALA A 290 11.47 22.19 -15.73
N LEU A 291 12.78 22.16 -16.00
CA LEU A 291 13.80 22.12 -14.95
C LEU A 291 13.75 23.35 -14.04
N ASP A 292 13.55 24.55 -14.59
CA ASP A 292 13.37 25.78 -13.80
C ASP A 292 12.10 25.68 -12.93
N LEU A 293 11.01 25.16 -13.46
CA LEU A 293 9.79 24.98 -12.68
C LEU A 293 9.98 23.98 -11.53
N MET A 294 10.67 22.85 -11.77
CA MET A 294 10.99 21.85 -10.75
C MET A 294 11.79 22.46 -9.59
N GLU A 295 12.83 23.23 -9.90
CA GLU A 295 13.62 23.94 -8.89
C GLU A 295 12.78 24.97 -8.14
N ALA A 296 11.98 25.77 -8.85
CA ALA A 296 11.14 26.79 -8.23
C ALA A 296 10.08 26.20 -7.30
N GLN A 297 9.50 25.06 -7.68
CA GLN A 297 8.56 24.32 -6.84
C GLN A 297 9.24 23.80 -5.57
N PHE A 298 10.38 23.12 -5.72
CA PHE A 298 11.12 22.52 -4.62
C PHE A 298 11.65 23.56 -3.62
N ASP A 299 12.27 24.64 -4.11
CA ASP A 299 12.99 25.63 -3.29
C ASP A 299 12.07 26.58 -2.48
N GLY A 300 10.75 26.32 -2.48
CA GLY A 300 9.79 26.97 -1.59
C GLY A 300 8.55 27.52 -2.29
N GLY A 301 8.61 27.70 -3.61
CA GLY A 301 7.51 28.24 -4.40
C GLY A 301 6.23 27.41 -4.25
N LEU A 302 6.33 26.08 -4.27
CA LEU A 302 5.16 25.22 -4.14
C LEU A 302 4.56 25.25 -2.73
N TYR A 303 5.40 25.24 -1.69
CA TYR A 303 4.92 25.38 -0.31
C TYR A 303 4.11 26.67 -0.13
N GLY A 304 4.64 27.79 -0.61
CA GLY A 304 3.94 29.08 -0.58
C GLY A 304 2.64 29.07 -1.38
N ALA A 305 2.66 28.47 -2.57
CA ALA A 305 1.49 28.42 -3.45
C ALA A 305 0.37 27.55 -2.87
N VAL A 306 0.69 26.41 -2.26
CA VAL A 306 -0.27 25.55 -1.54
C VAL A 306 -0.83 26.27 -0.31
N ARG A 307 0.03 26.87 0.53
CA ARG A 307 -0.37 27.58 1.75
C ARG A 307 -1.36 28.71 1.45
N ASP A 308 -1.05 29.53 0.44
CA ASP A 308 -1.80 30.74 0.15
C ASP A 308 -2.93 30.53 -0.87
N GLN A 309 -2.98 29.35 -1.51
CA GLN A 309 -3.86 29.06 -2.66
C GLN A 309 -3.77 30.14 -3.74
N ALA A 310 -2.55 30.61 -4.03
CA ALA A 310 -2.26 31.65 -5.00
C ALA A 310 -0.87 31.41 -5.63
N PRO A 311 -0.61 31.86 -6.87
CA PRO A 311 0.70 31.65 -7.47
C PRO A 311 1.82 32.38 -6.72
N ARG A 312 3.00 31.75 -6.67
CA ARG A 312 4.18 32.26 -5.96
C ARG A 312 5.46 32.07 -6.80
N CYS A 313 6.38 33.01 -6.67
CA CYS A 313 7.76 32.83 -7.12
C CYS A 313 8.48 31.79 -6.24
N ILE A 314 9.72 31.46 -6.60
CA ILE A 314 10.59 30.49 -5.92
C ILE A 314 10.72 30.69 -4.39
N ASP A 315 10.58 31.92 -3.89
CA ASP A 315 10.66 32.21 -2.45
C ASP A 315 9.42 31.79 -1.64
N GLY A 316 8.34 31.37 -2.32
CA GLY A 316 7.06 31.02 -1.69
C GLY A 316 6.31 32.21 -1.07
N LEU A 317 6.72 33.45 -1.35
CA LEU A 317 6.16 34.66 -0.75
C LEU A 317 5.76 35.70 -1.80
N THR A 318 6.60 35.91 -2.81
CA THR A 318 6.36 36.92 -3.84
C THR A 318 5.24 36.47 -4.78
N PRO A 319 4.13 37.23 -4.90
CA PRO A 319 3.07 36.90 -5.84
C PRO A 319 3.55 37.04 -7.29
N CYS A 320 3.00 36.23 -8.18
CA CYS A 320 3.29 36.28 -9.61
C CYS A 320 2.06 35.92 -10.45
N GLU A 321 2.10 36.21 -11.74
CA GLU A 321 1.22 35.62 -12.74
C GLU A 321 2.05 34.93 -13.82
N THR A 322 1.55 33.84 -14.42
CA THR A 322 2.29 33.09 -15.44
C THR A 322 2.71 33.96 -16.63
N ILE A 323 1.90 34.96 -17.00
CA ILE A 323 2.15 35.85 -18.14
C ILE A 323 3.21 36.91 -17.81
N THR A 324 3.32 37.33 -16.55
CA THR A 324 4.24 38.37 -16.08
C THR A 324 5.39 37.83 -15.22
N ALA A 325 5.54 36.51 -15.15
CA ALA A 325 6.48 35.79 -14.29
C ALA A 325 7.93 36.31 -14.38
N THR A 326 8.43 36.58 -15.59
CA THR A 326 9.77 37.15 -15.80
C THR A 326 9.97 38.49 -15.09
N THR A 327 8.92 39.30 -14.97
CA THR A 327 8.98 40.59 -14.28
C THR A 327 8.70 40.42 -12.79
N ASP A 328 7.64 39.69 -12.43
CA ASP A 328 7.21 39.50 -11.03
C ASP A 328 8.29 38.80 -10.20
N CYS A 329 8.89 37.75 -10.77
CA CYS A 329 9.96 36.97 -10.16
C CYS A 329 11.36 37.45 -10.58
N GLY A 330 11.48 38.60 -11.25
CA GLY A 330 12.75 39.10 -11.80
C GLY A 330 13.82 39.46 -10.76
N ALA A 331 13.48 39.43 -9.46
CA ALA A 331 14.44 39.55 -8.36
C ALA A 331 15.22 38.26 -8.09
N PHE A 332 14.77 37.13 -8.63
CA PHE A 332 15.37 35.81 -8.46
C PHE A 332 16.08 35.36 -9.74
N SER A 333 17.05 34.45 -9.61
CA SER A 333 17.71 33.83 -10.77
C SER A 333 16.76 32.96 -11.58
N ASN A 334 15.81 32.33 -10.91
CA ASN A 334 14.75 31.53 -11.50
C ASN A 334 13.46 32.35 -11.50
N THR A 335 12.90 32.60 -12.69
CA THR A 335 11.71 33.45 -12.84
C THR A 335 10.42 32.65 -13.07
N ALA A 336 10.41 31.34 -12.79
CA ALA A 336 9.21 30.54 -12.90
C ALA A 336 8.17 30.98 -11.86
N CYS A 337 6.91 31.01 -12.28
CA CYS A 337 5.77 31.26 -11.41
C CYS A 337 5.07 29.93 -11.09
N VAL A 338 5.09 29.53 -9.82
CA VAL A 338 4.51 28.28 -9.34
C VAL A 338 3.02 28.47 -9.07
N LEU A 339 2.18 27.64 -9.68
CA LEU A 339 0.73 27.69 -9.52
C LEU A 339 0.28 26.94 -8.24
N PRO A 340 -0.83 27.36 -7.62
CA PRO A 340 -1.36 26.69 -6.44
C PRO A 340 -2.04 25.37 -6.79
N GLN A 341 -1.99 24.43 -5.85
CA GLN A 341 -2.69 23.14 -5.87
C GLN A 341 -3.01 22.70 -4.44
N GLY A 342 -3.79 21.63 -4.28
CA GLY A 342 -4.05 21.01 -2.98
C GLY A 342 -2.85 20.20 -2.50
N ALA A 343 -2.56 20.25 -1.19
CA ALA A 343 -1.55 19.44 -0.51
C ALA A 343 -1.75 17.93 -0.74
N PHE A 344 -3.00 17.48 -0.63
CA PHE A 344 -3.44 16.12 -0.89
C PHE A 344 -4.60 16.10 -1.90
N SER A 345 -4.83 14.93 -2.50
CA SER A 345 -5.87 14.72 -3.50
C SER A 345 -7.25 14.73 -2.86
N GLU A 346 -8.13 15.58 -3.40
CA GLU A 346 -9.55 15.61 -3.08
C GLU A 346 -10.32 15.67 -4.40
N VAL A 347 -11.45 14.98 -4.47
CA VAL A 347 -12.41 15.16 -5.56
C VAL A 347 -13.66 15.75 -4.95
N GLN A 348 -13.88 17.04 -5.21
CA GLN A 348 -14.96 17.77 -4.56
C GLN A 348 -16.30 17.08 -4.80
N GLY A 349 -16.96 16.71 -3.69
CA GLY A 349 -18.25 16.03 -3.72
C GLY A 349 -18.18 14.57 -4.17
N LEU A 350 -17.00 13.95 -4.23
CA LEU A 350 -16.82 12.52 -4.51
C LEU A 350 -15.85 11.84 -3.55
N LEU A 351 -14.68 12.42 -3.26
CA LEU A 351 -13.64 11.84 -2.41
C LEU A 351 -13.15 12.89 -1.40
N SER A 352 -13.17 12.55 -0.11
CA SER A 352 -12.72 13.42 0.99
C SER A 352 -12.19 12.58 2.15
N PRO A 353 -11.36 13.14 3.05
CA PRO A 353 -10.88 12.46 4.25
C PRO A 353 -12.02 11.84 5.09
N GLN A 354 -13.12 12.57 5.29
CA GLN A 354 -14.26 12.07 6.07
C GLN A 354 -15.00 10.91 5.38
N LEU A 355 -15.07 10.91 4.05
CA LEU A 355 -15.65 9.79 3.30
C LEU A 355 -14.75 8.55 3.36
N MET A 356 -13.43 8.73 3.34
CA MET A 356 -12.51 7.60 3.50
C MET A 356 -12.56 7.02 4.91
N ALA A 357 -12.56 7.88 5.93
CA ALA A 357 -12.64 7.47 7.34
C ALA A 357 -13.91 6.69 7.68
N VAL A 358 -15.05 7.00 7.04
CA VAL A 358 -16.32 6.32 7.38
C VAL A 358 -16.38 4.87 6.92
N SER A 359 -15.52 4.45 5.98
CA SER A 359 -15.43 3.05 5.54
C SER A 359 -15.06 2.11 6.70
N GLU A 360 -14.21 2.56 7.63
CA GLU A 360 -13.81 1.78 8.81
C GLU A 360 -14.99 1.48 9.73
N VAL A 361 -15.82 2.50 10.01
CA VAL A 361 -17.03 2.39 10.83
C VAL A 361 -18.06 1.48 10.15
N THR A 362 -18.22 1.61 8.85
CA THR A 362 -19.17 0.84 8.04
C THR A 362 -18.77 -0.64 8.01
N ALA A 363 -17.50 -0.93 7.78
CA ALA A 363 -17.00 -2.30 7.76
C ALA A 363 -17.07 -2.98 9.14
N LEU A 364 -16.76 -2.26 10.22
CA LEU A 364 -16.91 -2.77 11.58
C LEU A 364 -18.38 -3.06 11.91
N ASP A 365 -19.30 -2.19 11.50
CA ASP A 365 -20.74 -2.39 11.66
C ASP A 365 -21.25 -3.61 10.88
N ALA A 366 -20.78 -3.79 9.64
CA ALA A 366 -21.11 -4.92 8.79
C ALA A 366 -20.70 -6.26 9.44
N ILE A 367 -19.48 -6.36 9.95
CA ILE A 367 -19.02 -7.59 10.64
C ILE A 367 -19.83 -7.86 11.91
N LYS A 368 -20.13 -6.83 12.69
CA LYS A 368 -20.80 -6.98 13.99
C LYS A 368 -22.27 -7.36 13.86
N HIS A 369 -22.99 -6.74 12.93
CA HIS A 369 -24.44 -6.85 12.83
C HIS A 369 -24.90 -7.71 11.63
N GLY A 370 -23.98 -8.08 10.74
CA GLY A 370 -24.28 -8.80 9.52
C GLY A 370 -25.06 -7.96 8.51
N ASP A 371 -25.59 -8.63 7.50
CA ASP A 371 -26.12 -7.98 6.30
C ASP A 371 -27.64 -7.74 6.33
N THR A 372 -28.34 -8.11 7.41
CA THR A 372 -29.80 -7.92 7.53
C THR A 372 -30.19 -6.76 8.43
N VAL A 373 -29.22 -5.97 8.90
CA VAL A 373 -29.45 -4.84 9.81
C VAL A 373 -29.16 -3.54 9.07
N GLN A 374 -30.04 -2.55 9.20
CA GLN A 374 -29.84 -1.23 8.62
C GLN A 374 -28.46 -0.66 9.01
N SER A 375 -27.73 -0.10 8.05
CA SER A 375 -26.42 0.49 8.26
C SER A 375 -26.45 1.57 9.34
N ILE A 376 -25.45 1.56 10.22
CA ILE A 376 -25.23 2.60 11.22
C ILE A 376 -25.18 4.02 10.62
N LEU A 377 -24.80 4.18 9.34
CA LEU A 377 -24.75 5.48 8.69
C LEU A 377 -26.13 6.06 8.36
N GLN A 378 -27.12 5.18 8.17
CA GLN A 378 -28.51 5.54 7.87
C GLN A 378 -29.39 5.55 9.14
N GLN A 379 -28.90 5.01 10.26
CA GLN A 379 -29.63 4.99 11.52
C GLN A 379 -29.69 6.37 12.18
N ASP A 380 -30.90 6.79 12.51
CA ASP A 380 -31.16 8.05 13.21
C ASP A 380 -30.64 8.03 14.66
N GLN A 381 -29.90 9.07 15.02
CA GLN A 381 -29.28 9.24 16.32
C GLN A 381 -30.15 10.11 17.23
N GLY A 382 -30.14 9.83 18.55
CA GLY A 382 -30.87 10.62 19.55
C GLY A 382 -32.41 10.51 19.46
N GLY A 383 -32.95 9.59 18.66
CA GLY A 383 -34.39 9.45 18.43
C GLY A 383 -34.99 10.57 17.57
N GLU A 384 -34.17 11.34 16.88
CA GLU A 384 -34.59 12.42 15.98
C GLU A 384 -34.63 11.94 14.52
N THR A 385 -35.80 11.99 13.89
CA THR A 385 -35.95 11.55 12.49
C THR A 385 -35.08 12.38 11.54
N GLY A 386 -34.26 11.71 10.73
CA GLY A 386 -33.33 12.33 9.78
C GLY A 386 -32.02 12.81 10.40
N ASN A 387 -31.73 12.44 11.64
CA ASN A 387 -30.47 12.76 12.31
C ASN A 387 -29.46 11.60 12.18
N ASN A 388 -29.07 11.28 10.95
CA ASN A 388 -28.10 10.22 10.65
C ASN A 388 -26.89 10.76 9.87
N ALA A 389 -25.82 9.97 9.75
CA ALA A 389 -24.55 10.42 9.21
C ALA A 389 -24.68 10.87 7.74
N VAL A 390 -25.38 10.09 6.91
CA VAL A 390 -25.61 10.42 5.49
C VAL A 390 -26.35 11.75 5.33
N ALA A 391 -27.35 12.01 6.17
CA ALA A 391 -28.15 13.23 6.10
C ALA A 391 -27.49 14.47 6.73
N ARG A 392 -26.62 14.27 7.74
CA ARG A 392 -26.07 15.37 8.58
C ARG A 392 -24.65 15.77 8.24
N VAL A 393 -23.84 14.86 7.68
CA VAL A 393 -22.44 15.12 7.34
C VAL A 393 -22.35 15.51 5.87
N PRO A 394 -22.04 16.79 5.54
CA PRO A 394 -22.07 17.26 4.15
C PRO A 394 -21.18 16.47 3.19
N GLN A 395 -20.04 15.95 3.67
CA GLN A 395 -19.11 15.14 2.90
C GLN A 395 -19.65 13.75 2.55
N LEU A 396 -20.62 13.23 3.32
CA LEU A 396 -21.26 11.94 3.08
C LEU A 396 -22.51 12.04 2.19
N ALA A 397 -22.98 13.26 1.89
CA ALA A 397 -24.18 13.47 1.07
C ALA A 397 -24.06 12.87 -0.35
N VAL A 398 -22.84 12.65 -0.85
CA VAL A 398 -22.59 11.98 -2.12
C VAL A 398 -23.05 10.51 -2.10
N LEU A 399 -23.06 9.85 -0.94
CA LEU A 399 -23.41 8.44 -0.83
C LEU A 399 -24.84 8.17 -1.32
N SER A 400 -25.81 9.04 -1.02
CA SER A 400 -27.17 8.94 -1.57
C SER A 400 -27.20 8.93 -3.10
N ALA A 401 -26.34 9.74 -3.74
CA ALA A 401 -26.29 9.82 -5.19
C ALA A 401 -25.58 8.61 -5.83
N LEU A 402 -24.60 8.03 -5.13
CA LEU A 402 -23.83 6.88 -5.62
C LEU A 402 -24.51 5.54 -5.35
N LEU A 403 -25.11 5.39 -4.17
CA LEU A 403 -25.57 4.11 -3.62
C LEU A 403 -27.11 4.00 -3.57
N GLY A 404 -27.81 5.12 -3.76
CA GLY A 404 -29.25 5.26 -3.62
C GLY A 404 -29.71 5.59 -2.19
N ASP A 405 -31.00 5.85 -2.04
CA ASP A 405 -31.64 6.24 -0.76
C ASP A 405 -32.37 5.07 -0.06
N ALA A 406 -32.26 3.85 -0.59
CA ALA A 406 -32.86 2.68 0.02
C ALA A 406 -32.22 2.38 1.38
N ILE A 407 -33.03 1.89 2.32
CA ILE A 407 -32.51 1.37 3.59
C ILE A 407 -31.68 0.13 3.26
N ALA A 408 -30.41 0.15 3.62
CA ALA A 408 -29.44 -0.87 3.26
C ALA A 408 -28.59 -1.24 4.46
N SER A 409 -28.02 -2.44 4.45
CA SER A 409 -27.02 -2.83 5.43
C SER A 409 -25.68 -2.14 5.18
N SER A 410 -24.79 -2.19 6.16
CA SER A 410 -23.42 -1.68 5.99
C SER A 410 -22.62 -2.49 4.97
N THR A 411 -22.82 -3.81 4.88
CA THR A 411 -22.23 -4.63 3.81
C THR A 411 -22.68 -4.15 2.44
N THR A 412 -23.98 -3.91 2.23
CA THR A 412 -24.54 -3.44 0.96
C THR A 412 -24.00 -2.07 0.57
N LEU A 413 -23.93 -1.13 1.53
CA LEU A 413 -23.38 0.20 1.23
C LEU A 413 -21.90 0.10 0.83
N GLN A 414 -21.13 -0.75 1.50
CA GLN A 414 -19.71 -0.97 1.19
C GLN A 414 -19.53 -1.67 -0.16
N GLY A 415 -20.32 -2.71 -0.43
CA GLY A 415 -20.36 -3.44 -1.70
C GLY A 415 -20.66 -2.50 -2.85
N LYS A 416 -21.81 -1.81 -2.84
CA LYS A 416 -22.19 -0.84 -3.89
C LYS A 416 -21.16 0.25 -4.17
N PHE A 417 -20.34 0.62 -3.17
CA PHE A 417 -19.32 1.66 -3.33
C PHE A 417 -18.06 1.15 -4.03
N LEU A 418 -17.70 -0.13 -3.84
CA LEU A 418 -16.45 -0.72 -4.32
C LEU A 418 -16.64 -1.58 -5.58
N ASP A 419 -17.82 -2.17 -5.70
CA ASP A 419 -18.22 -3.07 -6.77
C ASP A 419 -17.94 -2.47 -8.15
N ASP A 420 -17.33 -3.25 -9.05
CA ASP A 420 -16.83 -2.74 -10.33
C ASP A 420 -17.92 -2.43 -11.37
N ASP A 421 -19.14 -2.94 -11.13
CA ASP A 421 -20.39 -2.57 -11.80
C ASP A 421 -21.06 -1.34 -11.16
N GLY A 422 -20.61 -0.95 -9.98
CA GLY A 422 -21.13 0.17 -9.21
C GLY A 422 -20.87 1.54 -9.84
N LEU A 423 -21.79 2.48 -9.60
CA LEU A 423 -21.65 3.87 -10.09
C LEU A 423 -20.38 4.53 -9.52
N ALA A 424 -20.01 4.23 -8.28
CA ALA A 424 -18.80 4.75 -7.66
C ALA A 424 -17.54 4.29 -8.42
N ALA A 425 -17.39 3.00 -8.70
CA ALA A 425 -16.27 2.46 -9.48
C ALA A 425 -16.23 2.99 -10.92
N SER A 426 -17.39 3.26 -11.54
CA SER A 426 -17.43 3.88 -12.88
C SER A 426 -16.84 5.31 -12.93
N ILE A 427 -16.82 6.02 -11.79
CA ILE A 427 -16.26 7.37 -11.66
C ILE A 427 -14.84 7.30 -11.09
N ALA A 428 -14.58 6.37 -10.17
CA ALA A 428 -13.32 6.15 -9.48
C ALA A 428 -12.84 4.70 -9.70
N SER A 429 -12.39 4.41 -10.93
CA SER A 429 -12.03 3.04 -11.34
C SER A 429 -10.88 2.41 -10.56
N PHE A 430 -10.12 3.20 -9.79
CA PHE A 430 -9.09 2.70 -8.89
C PHE A 430 -9.67 1.99 -7.64
N LEU A 431 -10.98 2.08 -7.39
CA LEU A 431 -11.68 1.35 -6.33
C LEU A 431 -12.32 0.05 -6.82
N ALA A 432 -12.40 -0.14 -8.15
CA ALA A 432 -13.13 -1.24 -8.78
C ALA A 432 -12.63 -2.60 -8.26
N THR A 433 -13.52 -3.30 -7.59
CA THR A 433 -13.30 -4.63 -7.00
C THR A 433 -14.54 -5.47 -7.31
N SER A 434 -14.39 -6.72 -7.74
CA SER A 434 -15.54 -7.57 -8.05
C SER A 434 -15.93 -8.36 -6.82
N LEU A 435 -17.02 -7.94 -6.18
CA LEU A 435 -17.38 -8.26 -4.79
C LEU A 435 -18.72 -8.97 -4.63
N GLY A 436 -19.39 -9.27 -5.73
CA GLY A 436 -20.69 -9.92 -5.79
C GLY A 436 -21.78 -9.01 -6.33
N PHE A 437 -22.98 -9.08 -5.76
CA PHE A 437 -24.14 -8.43 -6.37
C PHE A 437 -25.18 -7.96 -5.34
N GLU A 438 -26.03 -7.00 -5.72
CA GLU A 438 -27.14 -6.57 -4.86
C GLU A 438 -28.11 -7.72 -4.57
N GLY A 439 -28.33 -8.01 -3.29
CA GLY A 439 -29.16 -9.14 -2.83
C GLY A 439 -30.66 -8.85 -2.75
N PRO A 440 -31.45 -9.76 -2.14
CA PRO A 440 -32.86 -9.51 -1.88
C PRO A 440 -33.09 -8.57 -0.69
N GLU A 441 -34.19 -7.82 -0.70
CA GLU A 441 -34.62 -7.10 0.51
C GLU A 441 -35.07 -8.09 1.61
N VAL A 442 -34.51 -7.97 2.82
CA VAL A 442 -34.88 -8.76 4.00
C VAL A 442 -35.38 -7.79 5.08
N ASP A 443 -36.65 -7.95 5.47
CA ASP A 443 -37.30 -7.11 6.50
C ASP A 443 -37.20 -5.59 6.24
N GLY A 444 -37.18 -5.17 4.97
CA GLY A 444 -37.07 -3.75 4.59
C GLY A 444 -35.65 -3.22 4.47
N VAL A 445 -34.64 -4.09 4.61
CA VAL A 445 -33.21 -3.78 4.48
C VAL A 445 -32.67 -4.45 3.23
N GLN A 446 -32.05 -3.67 2.36
CA GLN A 446 -31.32 -4.18 1.20
C GLN A 446 -30.04 -4.89 1.65
N THR A 447 -29.81 -6.08 1.09
CA THR A 447 -28.69 -7.01 1.37
C THR A 447 -27.70 -7.07 0.19
N TRP A 448 -26.57 -7.74 0.39
CA TRP A 448 -25.51 -8.02 -0.57
C TRP A 448 -25.32 -9.54 -0.72
N LEU A 449 -25.09 -10.02 -1.93
CA LEU A 449 -24.70 -11.39 -2.21
C LEU A 449 -23.19 -11.40 -2.41
N SER A 450 -22.45 -12.03 -1.51
CA SER A 450 -21.00 -12.15 -1.61
C SER A 450 -20.56 -13.48 -2.23
N LYS A 451 -19.25 -13.61 -2.44
CA LYS A 451 -18.65 -14.83 -3.00
C LYS A 451 -18.98 -16.04 -2.11
N GLY A 452 -19.41 -17.12 -2.74
CA GLY A 452 -19.86 -18.34 -2.06
C GLY A 452 -21.38 -18.44 -1.91
N GLU A 453 -22.11 -17.37 -2.23
CA GLU A 453 -23.57 -17.36 -2.34
C GLU A 453 -24.04 -17.54 -3.80
N ASP A 454 -25.35 -17.70 -3.98
CA ASP A 454 -25.97 -17.83 -5.31
C ASP A 454 -26.04 -16.45 -6.00
N ILE A 455 -24.95 -16.04 -6.64
CA ILE A 455 -24.85 -14.79 -7.40
C ILE A 455 -25.57 -14.93 -8.76
N PRO A 456 -26.42 -13.96 -9.16
CA PRO A 456 -27.15 -14.02 -10.42
C PRO A 456 -26.22 -13.92 -11.65
N ALA A 457 -26.70 -14.40 -12.80
CA ALA A 457 -25.90 -14.42 -14.04
C ALA A 457 -25.57 -13.00 -14.54
N GLU A 458 -26.36 -12.01 -14.13
CA GLU A 458 -26.20 -10.59 -14.44
C GLU A 458 -24.91 -9.98 -13.88
N ALA A 459 -24.31 -10.56 -12.83
CA ALA A 459 -23.04 -10.12 -12.24
C ALA A 459 -21.80 -10.56 -13.06
N TYR A 460 -21.99 -11.36 -14.11
CA TYR A 460 -20.90 -11.93 -14.90
C TYR A 460 -20.97 -11.39 -16.34
N ALA A 461 -20.77 -10.08 -16.53
CA ALA A 461 -20.89 -9.51 -17.87
C ALA A 461 -19.80 -10.07 -18.81
N ASP A 462 -20.21 -10.35 -20.05
CA ASP A 462 -19.29 -10.75 -21.12
C ASP A 462 -18.80 -9.51 -21.87
N ASN A 463 -17.56 -9.12 -21.58
CA ASN A 463 -16.88 -7.98 -22.20
C ASN A 463 -16.27 -8.33 -23.58
N GLY A 464 -16.51 -9.54 -24.09
CA GLY A 464 -16.06 -9.99 -25.40
C GLY A 464 -14.64 -10.56 -25.43
N PRO A 465 -14.09 -10.86 -26.62
CA PRO A 465 -12.80 -11.51 -26.74
C PRO A 465 -11.63 -10.57 -26.39
N ALA A 466 -10.49 -11.17 -26.06
CA ALA A 466 -9.24 -10.45 -25.88
C ALA A 466 -8.89 -9.57 -27.11
N PRO A 467 -8.44 -8.33 -26.92
CA PRO A 467 -8.08 -7.45 -28.03
C PRO A 467 -6.80 -7.91 -28.73
N GLU A 468 -6.69 -7.65 -30.03
CA GLU A 468 -5.46 -7.92 -30.80
C GLU A 468 -4.59 -6.68 -31.01
N LEU A 469 -5.21 -5.50 -31.10
CA LEU A 469 -4.55 -4.23 -31.42
C LEU A 469 -4.49 -3.30 -30.21
N LEU A 470 -3.45 -2.46 -30.14
CA LEU A 470 -3.33 -1.46 -29.07
C LEU A 470 -4.46 -0.42 -29.08
N THR A 471 -5.06 -0.17 -30.25
CA THR A 471 -6.18 0.77 -30.40
C THR A 471 -7.49 0.25 -29.81
N ASP A 472 -7.57 -1.06 -29.57
CA ASP A 472 -8.79 -1.76 -29.18
C ASP A 472 -8.71 -2.21 -27.71
N ILE A 473 -7.70 -1.76 -26.96
CA ILE A 473 -7.52 -2.09 -25.55
C ILE A 473 -8.73 -1.57 -24.75
N GLY A 474 -9.35 -2.49 -24.02
CA GLY A 474 -10.45 -2.25 -23.08
C GLY A 474 -10.59 -3.45 -22.15
N ARG A 475 -11.72 -3.49 -21.41
CA ARG A 475 -12.14 -4.69 -20.65
C ARG A 475 -12.43 -5.85 -21.61
N TRP A 476 -12.15 -7.09 -21.23
CA TRP A 476 -12.40 -8.28 -22.05
C TRP A 476 -12.51 -9.54 -21.18
N GLY A 477 -13.08 -10.60 -21.78
CA GLY A 477 -13.41 -11.84 -21.07
C GLY A 477 -14.76 -11.74 -20.36
N THR A 478 -15.13 -12.81 -19.66
CA THR A 478 -16.28 -12.79 -18.75
C THR A 478 -15.82 -12.29 -17.39
N GLU A 479 -16.54 -11.33 -16.81
CA GLU A 479 -16.32 -10.87 -15.43
C GLU A 479 -16.30 -12.03 -14.44
N ALA A 480 -15.52 -11.85 -13.39
CA ALA A 480 -15.39 -12.78 -12.28
C ALA A 480 -15.84 -12.09 -11.01
N GLU A 481 -16.25 -12.86 -10.01
CA GLU A 481 -16.53 -12.37 -8.65
C GLU A 481 -15.57 -13.06 -7.67
N PRO A 482 -14.26 -12.75 -7.73
CA PRO A 482 -13.24 -13.55 -7.08
C PRO A 482 -12.97 -13.10 -5.64
N THR A 483 -13.48 -11.94 -5.21
CA THR A 483 -13.25 -11.37 -3.89
C THR A 483 -14.44 -11.63 -2.95
N ASP A 484 -14.15 -12.23 -1.79
CA ASP A 484 -15.14 -12.43 -0.71
C ASP A 484 -15.22 -11.18 0.19
N LEU A 485 -16.26 -10.36 -0.03
CA LEU A 485 -16.50 -9.14 0.75
C LEU A 485 -16.72 -9.47 2.23
N GLU A 486 -17.73 -10.29 2.53
CA GLU A 486 -18.17 -10.54 3.90
C GLU A 486 -17.18 -11.36 4.70
N GLY A 487 -16.66 -12.44 4.12
CA GLY A 487 -15.81 -13.38 4.81
C GLY A 487 -14.36 -12.92 4.96
N ARG A 488 -13.88 -12.01 4.08
CA ARG A 488 -12.45 -11.68 4.02
C ARG A 488 -12.12 -10.20 3.85
N MET A 489 -12.87 -9.44 3.05
CA MET A 489 -12.48 -8.06 2.74
C MET A 489 -12.86 -7.07 3.84
N LEU A 490 -14.00 -7.21 4.52
CA LEU A 490 -14.44 -6.22 5.54
C LEU A 490 -13.38 -5.93 6.63
N PRO A 491 -12.62 -6.91 7.17
CA PRO A 491 -11.58 -6.61 8.15
C PRO A 491 -10.46 -5.68 7.67
N ILE A 492 -10.20 -5.60 6.37
CA ILE A 492 -9.06 -4.81 5.84
C ILE A 492 -9.27 -3.31 6.03
N PHE A 493 -10.52 -2.86 6.24
CA PHE A 493 -10.82 -1.45 6.38
C PHE A 493 -10.35 -0.86 7.71
N PHE A 494 -10.37 -1.63 8.79
CA PHE A 494 -10.12 -1.10 10.13
C PHE A 494 -9.07 -1.87 10.93
N ARG A 495 -8.70 -3.10 10.53
CA ARG A 495 -7.90 -3.95 11.41
C ARG A 495 -6.46 -3.46 11.53
N GLY A 496 -5.99 -3.38 12.77
CA GLY A 496 -4.58 -3.34 13.16
C GLY A 496 -3.87 -2.01 12.89
N ALA A 497 -4.51 -0.91 13.28
CA ALA A 497 -3.95 0.45 13.24
C ALA A 497 -3.44 0.88 11.85
N THR A 498 -4.14 0.43 10.81
CA THR A 498 -3.98 0.78 9.39
C THR A 498 -5.34 0.60 8.73
N ASN A 499 -5.53 1.18 7.55
CA ASN A 499 -6.79 1.13 6.82
C ASN A 499 -6.59 0.83 5.34
N PHE A 500 -7.72 0.63 4.65
CA PHE A 500 -7.76 0.40 3.20
C PHE A 500 -7.46 1.67 2.41
N SER A 501 -7.85 2.84 2.92
CA SER A 501 -7.81 4.11 2.19
C SER A 501 -6.92 5.14 2.89
N ASP A 502 -5.98 5.75 2.16
CA ASP A 502 -5.20 6.92 2.61
C ASP A 502 -6.10 8.18 2.56
N TRP A 503 -6.36 8.77 3.73
CA TRP A 503 -7.25 9.94 3.86
C TRP A 503 -6.64 11.19 3.21
N TYR A 504 -5.31 11.26 3.15
CA TYR A 504 -4.55 12.43 2.75
C TYR A 504 -3.52 12.08 1.67
N TYR A 505 -3.91 11.31 0.65
CA TYR A 505 -3.01 10.92 -0.43
C TYR A 505 -2.27 12.15 -0.99
N PRO A 506 -0.93 12.24 -0.86
CA PRO A 506 -0.21 13.46 -1.19
C PRO A 506 -0.35 13.77 -2.68
N ASN A 507 -0.58 15.04 -2.99
CA ASN A 507 -0.75 15.51 -4.37
C ASN A 507 0.37 16.47 -4.74
N SER A 508 0.57 17.50 -3.92
CA SER A 508 1.40 18.62 -4.35
C SER A 508 2.88 18.27 -4.47
N GLY A 509 3.48 17.70 -3.42
CA GLY A 509 4.91 17.34 -3.44
C GLY A 509 5.23 16.27 -4.49
N LEU A 510 4.30 15.35 -4.73
CA LEU A 510 4.47 14.29 -5.73
C LEU A 510 4.49 14.85 -7.16
N SER A 511 3.92 16.04 -7.38
CA SER A 511 3.86 16.66 -8.71
C SER A 511 5.14 17.40 -9.13
N ILE A 512 6.11 17.59 -8.23
CA ILE A 512 7.34 18.35 -8.55
C ILE A 512 8.08 17.70 -9.72
N THR A 513 8.18 16.37 -9.71
CA THR A 513 8.80 15.60 -10.78
C THR A 513 7.78 14.62 -11.34
N ASP A 514 6.73 15.19 -11.91
CA ASP A 514 5.67 14.46 -12.59
C ASP A 514 6.22 13.54 -13.69
N GLY A 515 5.60 12.37 -13.80
CA GLY A 515 6.03 11.32 -14.72
C GLY A 515 7.03 10.38 -14.07
N LEU A 516 6.55 9.19 -13.72
CA LEU A 516 7.34 8.07 -13.18
C LEU A 516 8.51 7.66 -14.12
N GLY A 517 8.41 8.02 -15.39
CA GLY A 517 9.38 7.78 -16.46
C GLY A 517 10.48 8.81 -16.70
N LEU A 518 10.52 9.92 -15.98
CA LEU A 518 11.48 10.97 -16.29
C LEU A 518 12.92 10.51 -15.93
N ASP A 519 13.82 10.51 -16.91
CA ASP A 519 15.26 10.46 -16.66
C ASP A 519 15.68 11.82 -16.07
N THR A 520 16.01 11.84 -14.78
CA THR A 520 16.39 13.07 -14.08
C THR A 520 17.88 13.39 -14.17
N THR A 521 18.65 12.70 -15.02
CA THR A 521 20.06 13.01 -15.26
C THR A 521 20.30 14.50 -15.56
N PRO A 522 19.52 15.20 -16.41
CA PRO A 522 19.70 16.64 -16.63
C PRO A 522 19.49 17.51 -15.38
N LEU A 523 18.69 17.03 -14.42
CA LEU A 523 18.48 17.70 -13.14
C LEU A 523 19.60 17.36 -12.14
N SER A 524 19.85 16.06 -11.92
CA SER A 524 20.66 15.57 -10.80
C SER A 524 22.15 15.48 -11.09
N ALA A 525 22.56 15.19 -12.32
CA ALA A 525 23.97 15.00 -12.65
C ALA A 525 24.76 16.31 -12.44
N PRO A 526 26.04 16.25 -12.05
CA PRO A 526 26.85 17.45 -11.87
C PRO A 526 27.07 18.18 -13.20
N PRO A 527 27.22 19.52 -13.19
CA PRO A 527 27.60 20.27 -14.38
C PRO A 527 28.90 19.74 -15.02
N PRO A 528 28.98 19.65 -16.36
CA PRO A 528 28.04 20.17 -17.36
C PRO A 528 26.94 19.18 -17.79
N LEU A 529 26.83 18.00 -17.18
CA LEU A 529 25.87 16.96 -17.58
C LEU A 529 24.45 17.25 -17.09
N GLY A 530 24.32 17.95 -15.97
CA GLY A 530 23.05 18.40 -15.41
C GLY A 530 23.23 19.60 -14.49
N ARG A 531 22.24 19.83 -13.62
CA ARG A 531 22.19 20.99 -12.71
C ARG A 531 22.75 20.71 -11.31
N GLY A 532 23.09 19.47 -10.98
CA GLY A 532 23.59 19.07 -9.66
C GLY A 532 22.52 19.10 -8.57
N ARG A 533 21.24 18.95 -8.93
CA ARG A 533 20.08 18.97 -8.03
C ARG A 533 19.57 17.57 -7.69
N SER A 534 20.49 16.70 -7.26
CA SER A 534 20.18 15.35 -6.76
C SER A 534 19.30 15.36 -5.51
N ASP A 535 19.22 16.49 -4.82
CA ASP A 535 18.32 16.75 -3.69
C ASP A 535 16.83 16.83 -4.08
N ILE A 536 16.52 17.11 -5.35
CA ILE A 536 15.14 17.14 -5.84
C ILE A 536 14.70 15.73 -6.24
N ASP A 537 15.49 15.06 -7.09
CA ASP A 537 15.20 13.74 -7.63
C ASP A 537 16.41 13.14 -8.36
N ASN A 538 16.73 11.85 -8.14
CA ASN A 538 17.95 11.23 -8.68
C ASN A 538 17.72 9.84 -9.33
N ARG A 539 16.79 9.75 -10.28
CA ARG A 539 16.41 8.51 -11.01
C ARG A 539 17.36 8.15 -12.16
N SER A 540 18.65 8.34 -11.95
CA SER A 540 19.68 8.16 -12.98
C SER A 540 20.00 6.68 -13.31
N GLN A 541 19.38 5.72 -12.61
CA GLN A 541 19.78 4.31 -12.64
C GLN A 541 18.77 3.40 -13.36
N ALA A 542 17.70 3.95 -13.95
CA ALA A 542 16.64 3.18 -14.60
C ALA A 542 17.17 2.17 -15.63
N GLY A 543 18.02 2.62 -16.56
CA GLY A 543 18.62 1.76 -17.60
C GLY A 543 19.61 0.72 -17.08
N MET A 544 19.95 0.77 -15.79
CA MET A 544 20.87 -0.16 -15.13
C MET A 544 20.14 -1.20 -14.26
N ILE A 545 18.82 -1.13 -14.16
CA ILE A 545 18.03 -2.12 -13.42
C ILE A 545 18.16 -3.48 -14.12
N ASP A 546 18.86 -4.42 -13.51
CA ASP A 546 19.22 -5.74 -14.08
C ASP A 546 18.71 -6.93 -13.25
N ILE A 547 17.74 -6.69 -12.38
CA ILE A 547 17.05 -7.70 -11.56
C ILE A 547 15.78 -8.21 -12.26
N PRO A 548 15.25 -9.39 -11.88
CA PRO A 548 14.05 -9.96 -12.50
C PRO A 548 12.79 -9.19 -12.10
N VAL A 549 11.78 -9.23 -12.97
CA VAL A 549 10.48 -8.56 -12.80
C VAL A 549 9.36 -9.55 -13.10
N ILE A 550 8.33 -9.55 -12.26
CA ILE A 550 7.06 -10.24 -12.49
C ILE A 550 5.91 -9.25 -12.45
N ALA A 551 4.98 -9.36 -13.39
CA ALA A 551 3.84 -8.47 -13.53
C ALA A 551 2.51 -9.24 -13.61
N PHE A 552 1.47 -8.66 -13.02
CA PHE A 552 0.13 -9.22 -12.93
C PHE A 552 -0.90 -8.17 -13.34
N GLY A 553 -1.89 -8.57 -14.14
CA GLY A 553 -3.05 -7.72 -14.43
C GLY A 553 -4.35 -8.49 -14.55
N GLY A 554 -5.46 -7.78 -14.37
CA GLY A 554 -6.82 -8.25 -14.59
C GLY A 554 -7.34 -7.77 -15.93
N SER A 555 -8.02 -8.63 -16.69
CA SER A 555 -8.55 -8.25 -18.01
C SER A 555 -9.63 -7.17 -17.96
N ASN A 556 -10.26 -6.96 -16.79
CA ASN A 556 -11.26 -5.92 -16.54
C ASN A 556 -10.74 -4.77 -15.64
N GLY A 557 -9.46 -4.83 -15.24
CA GLY A 557 -8.78 -3.84 -14.41
C GLY A 557 -8.20 -2.65 -15.19
N LEU A 558 -7.08 -2.11 -14.71
CA LEU A 558 -6.36 -0.98 -15.32
C LEU A 558 -5.25 -1.42 -16.28
N THR A 559 -4.66 -2.60 -16.06
CA THR A 559 -3.64 -3.17 -16.96
C THR A 559 -4.19 -4.36 -17.72
N THR A 560 -5.17 -4.10 -18.59
CA THR A 560 -5.99 -5.17 -19.20
C THR A 560 -5.25 -6.08 -20.18
N VAL A 561 -4.05 -5.71 -20.63
CA VAL A 561 -3.26 -6.53 -21.58
C VAL A 561 -1.75 -6.48 -21.29
N PRO A 562 -0.98 -7.53 -21.68
CA PRO A 562 0.47 -7.57 -21.49
C PRO A 562 1.25 -6.39 -22.10
N ALA A 563 0.73 -5.77 -23.17
CA ALA A 563 1.37 -4.60 -23.77
C ALA A 563 1.53 -3.40 -22.81
N ALA A 564 0.75 -3.34 -21.72
CA ALA A 564 0.85 -2.29 -20.70
C ALA A 564 2.26 -2.20 -20.08
N TRP A 565 3.03 -3.28 -20.06
CA TRP A 565 4.37 -3.33 -19.46
C TRP A 565 5.52 -3.14 -20.45
N LEU A 566 5.24 -2.99 -21.76
CA LEU A 566 6.29 -2.72 -22.76
C LEU A 566 7.11 -1.49 -22.42
N GLY A 567 6.45 -0.47 -21.84
CA GLY A 567 7.08 0.76 -21.40
C GLY A 567 8.20 0.53 -20.38
N PHE A 568 7.91 -0.23 -19.32
CA PHE A 568 8.88 -0.53 -18.26
C PHE A 568 9.91 -1.56 -18.70
N ALA A 569 9.51 -2.61 -19.41
CA ALA A 569 10.44 -3.59 -19.95
C ALA A 569 11.48 -2.98 -20.90
N ASN A 570 11.13 -1.91 -21.63
CA ASN A 570 12.05 -1.12 -22.45
C ASN A 570 13.00 -0.23 -21.64
N ALA A 571 12.58 0.20 -20.46
CA ALA A 571 13.29 1.18 -19.65
C ALA A 571 14.49 0.58 -18.90
N ILE A 572 14.50 -0.74 -18.70
CA ILE A 572 15.44 -1.44 -17.83
C ILE A 572 16.47 -2.26 -18.60
N GLY A 573 17.59 -2.57 -17.93
CA GLY A 573 18.66 -3.37 -18.51
C GLY A 573 18.31 -4.86 -18.64
N PRO A 574 19.10 -5.63 -19.41
CA PRO A 574 19.01 -7.10 -19.43
C PRO A 574 19.14 -7.68 -18.03
N CYS A 575 18.40 -8.76 -17.73
CA CYS A 575 18.49 -9.39 -16.43
C CYS A 575 19.84 -10.10 -16.26
N THR A 576 20.57 -9.81 -15.19
CA THR A 576 21.84 -10.48 -14.85
C THR A 576 21.76 -11.32 -13.57
N ALA A 577 20.58 -11.37 -12.93
CA ALA A 577 20.38 -12.20 -11.74
C ALA A 577 20.59 -13.70 -12.03
N PRO A 578 20.99 -14.50 -11.02
CA PRO A 578 21.27 -15.94 -11.22
C PRO A 578 20.11 -16.78 -11.76
N SER A 579 18.87 -16.30 -11.61
CA SER A 579 17.65 -16.95 -12.12
C SER A 579 17.41 -16.71 -13.61
N CYS A 580 18.04 -15.69 -14.18
CA CYS A 580 17.99 -15.34 -15.60
C CYS A 580 19.18 -15.96 -16.35
N ASP A 581 19.12 -16.01 -17.68
CA ASP A 581 20.22 -16.55 -18.49
C ASP A 581 21.24 -15.49 -18.96
N GLY A 582 20.93 -14.20 -18.77
CA GLY A 582 21.75 -13.07 -19.18
C GLY A 582 21.86 -12.87 -20.70
N ILE A 583 21.06 -13.59 -21.49
CA ILE A 583 21.12 -13.62 -22.96
C ILE A 583 19.77 -13.25 -23.56
N ASN A 584 18.67 -13.76 -23.02
CA ASN A 584 17.34 -13.48 -23.52
C ASN A 584 16.91 -12.05 -23.19
N ASP A 585 16.30 -11.39 -24.16
CA ASP A 585 15.77 -10.03 -23.99
C ASP A 585 14.55 -10.03 -23.06
N ARG A 586 14.29 -8.90 -22.40
CA ARG A 586 13.07 -8.67 -21.60
C ARG A 586 11.81 -8.85 -22.46
N ILE A 587 11.88 -8.41 -23.72
CA ILE A 587 10.81 -8.50 -24.72
C ILE A 587 11.34 -9.31 -25.90
N LEU A 588 10.70 -10.44 -26.21
CA LEU A 588 11.09 -11.30 -27.32
C LEU A 588 10.48 -10.86 -28.65
N ASP A 589 9.18 -10.54 -28.64
CA ASP A 589 8.45 -10.09 -29.83
C ASP A 589 7.28 -9.20 -29.44
N ARG A 590 7.15 -8.04 -30.08
CA ARG A 590 6.10 -7.06 -29.82
C ARG A 590 4.77 -7.38 -30.50
N LEU A 591 4.77 -8.32 -31.45
CA LEU A 591 3.64 -8.58 -32.34
C LEU A 591 3.13 -10.01 -32.24
N THR A 592 3.68 -10.81 -31.31
CA THR A 592 3.34 -12.23 -31.17
C THR A 592 2.80 -12.51 -29.76
N PRO A 593 1.59 -13.10 -29.63
CA PRO A 593 0.63 -13.39 -30.70
C PRO A 593 -0.06 -12.15 -31.33
N SER A 594 -0.02 -10.99 -30.68
CA SER A 594 -0.64 -9.76 -31.20
C SER A 594 0.06 -8.51 -30.66
N GLU A 595 -0.39 -7.30 -31.06
CA GLU A 595 0.15 -6.06 -30.51
C GLU A 595 -0.22 -5.86 -29.04
N ALA A 596 -1.44 -6.28 -28.67
CA ALA A 596 -1.92 -6.23 -27.28
C ALA A 596 -1.27 -7.31 -26.40
N PHE A 597 -0.89 -8.45 -26.98
CA PHE A 597 -0.26 -9.57 -26.28
C PHE A 597 1.14 -9.82 -26.86
N PRO A 598 2.13 -8.98 -26.56
CA PRO A 598 3.52 -9.25 -26.91
C PRO A 598 4.09 -10.41 -26.09
N SER A 599 5.14 -11.05 -26.63
CA SER A 599 5.88 -12.12 -25.96
C SER A 599 7.05 -11.53 -25.16
N PHE A 600 7.09 -11.82 -23.86
CA PHE A 600 8.19 -11.43 -22.96
C PHE A 600 9.20 -12.56 -22.77
N GLY A 601 10.37 -12.23 -22.22
CA GLY A 601 11.48 -13.14 -21.99
C GLY A 601 11.22 -14.24 -20.96
N GLY A 602 10.12 -14.14 -20.21
CA GLY A 602 9.79 -15.04 -19.11
C GLY A 602 10.92 -15.10 -18.08
N VAL A 603 11.10 -16.26 -17.45
CA VAL A 603 12.18 -16.51 -16.48
C VAL A 603 13.56 -16.22 -17.10
N ALA A 604 13.79 -16.67 -18.33
CA ALA A 604 15.10 -16.60 -18.96
C ALA A 604 15.56 -15.16 -19.22
N GLY A 605 14.67 -14.32 -19.74
CA GLY A 605 14.90 -12.88 -19.90
C GLY A 605 14.65 -12.06 -18.64
N GLY A 606 14.10 -12.67 -17.57
CA GLY A 606 13.78 -12.01 -16.31
C GLY A 606 12.58 -11.06 -16.37
N PHE A 607 11.63 -11.28 -17.27
CA PHE A 607 10.39 -10.48 -17.33
C PHE A 607 9.20 -11.40 -17.57
N GLU A 608 8.40 -11.61 -16.53
CA GLU A 608 7.24 -12.50 -16.52
C GLU A 608 5.94 -11.68 -16.43
N VAL A 609 4.92 -12.07 -17.18
CA VAL A 609 3.62 -11.38 -17.21
C VAL A 609 2.51 -12.42 -17.10
N PHE A 610 1.57 -12.18 -16.19
CA PHE A 610 0.40 -13.03 -15.94
C PHE A 610 -0.87 -12.19 -16.00
N MET A 611 -1.90 -12.74 -16.65
CA MET A 611 -3.21 -12.10 -16.78
C MET A 611 -4.27 -12.98 -16.11
N SER A 612 -5.12 -12.38 -15.27
CA SER A 612 -6.32 -12.99 -14.72
C SER A 612 -7.52 -12.51 -15.52
N GLU A 613 -8.13 -13.42 -16.30
CA GLU A 613 -9.35 -13.10 -17.05
C GLU A 613 -10.52 -12.84 -16.08
N GLY A 614 -11.32 -11.83 -16.38
CA GLY A 614 -12.48 -11.41 -15.58
C GLY A 614 -12.18 -10.49 -14.41
N TYR A 615 -10.93 -10.45 -13.94
CA TYR A 615 -10.55 -9.72 -12.73
C TYR A 615 -10.56 -8.21 -12.97
N SER A 616 -11.17 -7.49 -12.03
CA SER A 616 -11.13 -6.03 -11.92
C SER A 616 -9.81 -5.55 -11.29
N HIS A 617 -9.72 -4.26 -10.98
CA HIS A 617 -8.47 -3.63 -10.59
C HIS A 617 -7.92 -4.16 -9.26
N VAL A 618 -8.75 -4.21 -8.23
CA VAL A 618 -8.32 -4.56 -6.86
C VAL A 618 -8.28 -6.07 -6.64
N ASP A 619 -8.97 -6.86 -7.48
CA ASP A 619 -9.03 -8.33 -7.38
C ASP A 619 -7.65 -9.00 -7.41
N ILE A 620 -6.67 -8.39 -8.09
CA ILE A 620 -5.28 -8.87 -8.12
C ILE A 620 -4.64 -8.88 -6.71
N LEU A 621 -5.20 -8.15 -5.76
CA LEU A 621 -4.81 -8.19 -4.34
C LEU A 621 -5.80 -8.95 -3.46
N THR A 622 -7.09 -8.95 -3.80
CA THR A 622 -8.17 -9.36 -2.88
C THR A 622 -8.86 -10.68 -3.25
N ALA A 623 -8.59 -11.24 -4.42
CA ALA A 623 -9.13 -12.53 -4.81
C ALA A 623 -8.68 -13.66 -3.87
N ASP A 624 -9.54 -14.64 -3.64
CA ASP A 624 -9.15 -15.86 -2.94
C ASP A 624 -8.08 -16.65 -3.69
N ASP A 625 -7.31 -17.46 -2.96
CA ASP A 625 -6.34 -18.39 -3.56
C ASP A 625 -7.05 -19.65 -4.08
N ASP A 626 -7.71 -19.52 -5.22
CA ASP A 626 -8.34 -20.63 -5.96
C ASP A 626 -7.71 -20.83 -7.34
N ASP A 627 -8.23 -21.78 -8.13
CA ASP A 627 -7.69 -22.14 -9.45
C ASP A 627 -7.81 -21.00 -10.49
N THR A 628 -8.56 -19.94 -10.21
CA THR A 628 -8.69 -18.76 -11.08
C THR A 628 -7.67 -17.68 -10.75
N ASN A 629 -7.04 -17.74 -9.56
CA ASN A 629 -6.09 -16.75 -9.10
C ASN A 629 -4.68 -16.99 -9.69
N ASN A 630 -4.36 -16.23 -10.73
CA ASN A 630 -3.05 -16.29 -11.39
C ASN A 630 -1.96 -15.45 -10.70
N VAL A 631 -2.16 -15.03 -9.45
CA VAL A 631 -1.19 -14.19 -8.70
C VAL A 631 -0.37 -15.03 -7.73
N ILE A 632 -1.02 -15.74 -6.80
CA ILE A 632 -0.36 -16.32 -5.62
C ILE A 632 0.69 -17.37 -6.01
N GLY A 633 0.32 -18.33 -6.85
CA GLY A 633 1.23 -19.39 -7.30
C GLY A 633 2.47 -18.84 -8.03
N PRO A 634 2.30 -18.10 -9.13
CA PRO A 634 3.43 -17.53 -9.86
C PRO A 634 4.29 -16.58 -9.04
N LEU A 635 3.70 -15.80 -8.13
CA LEU A 635 4.46 -14.93 -7.22
C LEU A 635 5.32 -15.74 -6.24
N LEU A 636 4.79 -16.83 -5.67
CA LEU A 636 5.56 -17.71 -4.81
C LEU A 636 6.72 -18.37 -5.57
N GLU A 637 6.48 -18.87 -6.78
CA GLU A 637 7.52 -19.45 -7.64
C GLU A 637 8.61 -18.42 -7.97
N PHE A 638 8.22 -17.17 -8.26
CA PHE A 638 9.14 -16.07 -8.50
C PHE A 638 10.01 -15.77 -7.28
N ILE A 639 9.40 -15.68 -6.09
CA ILE A 639 10.14 -15.45 -4.84
C ILE A 639 11.12 -16.60 -4.59
N GLY A 640 10.63 -17.85 -4.60
CA GLY A 640 11.43 -19.04 -4.31
C GLY A 640 12.63 -19.20 -5.24
N ARG A 641 12.45 -18.91 -6.54
CA ARG A 641 13.53 -19.00 -7.55
C ARG A 641 14.62 -17.94 -7.38
N ASN A 642 14.34 -16.85 -6.67
CA ASN A 642 15.22 -15.70 -6.53
C ASN A 642 15.83 -15.53 -5.12
N LEU A 643 15.64 -16.51 -4.23
CA LEU A 643 16.29 -16.58 -2.93
C LEU A 643 17.80 -16.88 -3.06
N GLN A 644 18.60 -16.39 -2.10
CA GLN A 644 20.04 -16.66 -1.99
C GLN A 644 20.45 -17.44 -0.73
#